data_AF-A0A2P7TE17-F1
#
_entry.id   AF-A0A2P7TE17-F1
#
_cell.length_a   1.000
_cell.length_b   1.000
_cell.length_c   1.000
_cell.angle_alpha   90.00
_cell.angle_beta   90.00
_cell.angle_gamma   90.00
#
_symmetry.space_group_name_H-M   'P 1'
#
loop_
_entity.id
_entity.type
_entity.pdbx_description
1 polymer ?
#
loop_
_entity_poly.entity_id
_entity_poly.type
_entity_poly.pdbx_seq_one_letter_code
_entity_poly.pdbx_strand_id
1 'polypeptide(L)'
;NPLTCMCEYAPIPPPNCDDGICGTTDSYNTTTCQCEHTPVTPPDCDDGICGTTDTYNTATCLCEHTPITPPNCDDGLCTTDDSYNAVTCQCEFTPIPPPDCNDNDCNTADVYNILTCQCENNPISPTACNDNNCTTVDTYNTLTCMCEYVQLPPVNCDDADCGTSDTFNTLTCQCEHTPLPPPNCDDANCGTSDSYNTATCQCEHTPLPPPNCDDANCGTSDSYNTATCQCEHTPIPPPDCDDLNCGTADSYNPATCQCEHTPLPPPNCDDANCGTSDSYNPAICQCEHIPIPPPNCDDANCGTADSYNPATCQCVHTPLPPTNCNDGLCSTSDSYNPATCQCEYTPVPPPNCDDANCGTTDNYNPATCQCEHTPLPPPNCDDANCTTTDSYNTATCQCEYIPVPPPNCNDGDCNTADVFNVLTCQCENNPVSPTACDDGNCNTADSYNLSTCQCEHVPIPPPNCDDNNCTTQDSYNIATCSCVNTPIPPPSCDDFNCNTTDSYDLVTCSCVNTPIPPPSCDDNDCTTSDSYDLVTCSCVNTPVPPPGCDDNDCTTSDSYDLVTCSCVNTPIPPPGCDDNDCTTSDSYDLVTCSCVNTPIPPPSCDDNDCTTSDSYDLVTCSCVNTPIPPPSCDDNDCNTADVFNIITCQCEHNPIAPGACEDGDCNTLDTYNTQTCLCEHTPVPPPDCNDDDCNTSDFYNIETCECEHEPIAGCPPVAANNKVLAPNAFSPNDDGMNDVFGVSGNEIATIRISIYNRFGQLVFEGNKPTDFWDGTFKAALCEIGVYVYWAEGTFTNGETFTLRGNVTLLR
;
A
#
# COMPACT_ATOMS: atom_id res chain seq x y z
N ASN A 1 123.08 12.98 114.49
CA ASN A 1 123.41 14.18 115.29
C ASN A 1 122.76 15.39 114.63
N PRO A 2 122.00 16.26 115.32
CA PRO A 2 121.27 16.13 116.60
C PRO A 2 119.83 16.74 116.59
N LEU A 3 119.11 16.50 117.70
CA LEU A 3 117.96 17.17 118.37
C LEU A 3 117.26 18.42 117.79
N THR A 4 115.92 18.46 117.92
CA THR A 4 115.13 19.44 118.74
C THR A 4 113.63 19.06 118.85
N CYS A 5 113.02 19.32 120.03
CA CYS A 5 111.58 19.23 120.33
C CYS A 5 110.85 20.58 120.16
N MET A 6 109.56 20.58 119.76
CA MET A 6 108.42 21.28 120.43
C MET A 6 107.12 21.21 119.59
N CYS A 7 105.98 21.22 120.29
CA CYS A 7 104.59 20.97 119.85
C CYS A 7 103.82 22.21 119.33
N GLU A 8 102.80 21.99 118.48
CA GLU A 8 101.62 22.86 118.32
C GLU A 8 100.33 22.03 118.12
N TYR A 9 99.23 22.48 118.73
CA TYR A 9 97.90 21.87 118.74
C TYR A 9 97.09 22.22 117.47
N ALA A 10 96.37 21.25 116.90
CA ALA A 10 95.44 21.40 115.77
C ALA A 10 93.97 21.15 116.19
N PRO A 11 92.99 21.84 115.56
CA PRO A 11 91.57 21.80 115.93
C PRO A 11 90.91 20.43 115.66
N ILE A 12 90.03 20.02 116.58
CA ILE A 12 89.31 18.73 116.53
C ILE A 12 88.19 18.82 115.46
N PRO A 13 88.13 17.89 114.49
CA PRO A 13 87.04 17.85 113.50
C PRO A 13 85.68 17.58 114.16
N PRO A 14 84.56 18.06 113.56
CA PRO A 14 83.22 17.77 114.08
C PRO A 14 82.96 16.24 114.13
N PRO A 15 82.11 15.76 115.07
CA PRO A 15 81.83 14.34 115.22
C PRO A 15 81.23 13.74 113.94
N ASN A 16 81.60 12.50 113.62
CA ASN A 16 80.90 11.74 112.59
C ASN A 16 79.47 11.46 113.07
N CYS A 17 78.49 11.85 112.25
CA CYS A 17 77.06 11.73 112.54
C CYS A 17 76.38 10.55 111.85
N ASP A 18 77.12 9.66 111.20
CA ASP A 18 76.57 8.46 110.57
C ASP A 18 75.89 7.54 111.62
N ASP A 19 74.57 7.35 111.53
CA ASP A 19 73.80 6.44 112.39
C ASP A 19 73.82 4.98 111.94
N GLY A 20 74.41 4.69 110.78
CA GLY A 20 74.51 3.34 110.22
C GLY A 20 73.19 2.78 109.72
N ILE A 21 72.16 3.60 109.47
CA ILE A 21 70.86 3.17 108.94
C ILE A 21 70.82 3.42 107.42
N CYS A 22 70.63 2.37 106.63
CA CYS A 22 70.46 2.51 105.18
C CYS A 22 69.16 3.27 104.87
N GLY A 23 69.27 4.34 104.09
CA GLY A 23 68.12 5.14 103.69
C GLY A 23 67.93 6.42 104.50
N THR A 24 68.97 6.93 105.19
CA THR A 24 69.02 8.28 105.76
C THR A 24 70.23 9.05 105.22
N THR A 25 70.15 10.38 105.19
CA THR A 25 71.29 11.27 105.01
C THR A 25 71.57 12.03 106.31
N ASP A 26 72.82 11.94 106.78
CA ASP A 26 73.19 12.39 108.12
C ASP A 26 74.09 13.63 108.07
N SER A 27 73.76 14.65 108.86
CA SER A 27 74.52 15.89 108.90
C SER A 27 74.67 16.45 110.32
N TYR A 28 75.84 16.99 110.64
CA TYR A 28 76.10 17.60 111.94
C TYR A 28 75.66 19.07 111.93
N ASN A 29 74.63 19.39 112.72
CA ASN A 29 74.19 20.77 112.90
C ASN A 29 75.13 21.50 113.86
N THR A 30 75.99 22.35 113.31
CA THR A 30 76.99 23.13 114.08
C THR A 30 76.39 24.21 115.00
N THR A 31 75.09 24.49 114.88
CA THR A 31 74.40 25.51 115.68
C THR A 31 73.77 24.91 116.93
N THR A 32 73.19 23.71 116.81
CA THR A 32 72.59 22.97 117.93
C THR A 32 73.57 21.97 118.56
N CYS A 33 74.71 21.73 117.91
CA CYS A 33 75.71 20.71 118.26
C CYS A 33 75.14 19.27 118.26
N GLN A 34 74.13 18.98 117.42
CA GLN A 34 73.45 17.68 117.32
C GLN A 34 73.51 17.11 115.89
N CYS A 35 73.41 15.78 115.77
CA CYS A 35 73.28 15.10 114.48
C CYS A 35 71.81 15.10 114.02
N GLU A 36 71.59 15.37 112.73
CA GLU A 36 70.28 15.31 112.08
C GLU A 36 70.31 14.24 110.99
N HIS A 37 69.25 13.40 110.93
CA HIS A 37 69.14 12.25 110.04
C HIS A 37 67.84 12.37 109.21
N THR A 38 67.93 12.41 107.88
CA THR A 38 66.76 12.56 106.98
C THR A 38 66.52 11.34 106.10
N PRO A 39 65.33 10.70 106.13
CA PRO A 39 65.05 9.52 105.30
C PRO A 39 65.04 9.79 103.79
N VAL A 40 65.58 8.86 102.99
CA VAL A 40 65.55 8.76 101.53
C VAL A 40 64.95 7.43 101.10
N THR A 41 64.19 7.44 99.99
CA THR A 41 63.53 6.24 99.45
C THR A 41 64.55 5.25 98.86
N PRO A 42 64.39 3.93 99.09
CA PRO A 42 65.27 2.91 98.51
C PRO A 42 65.26 2.90 96.97
N PRO A 43 66.37 2.51 96.31
CA PRO A 43 66.42 2.30 94.87
C PRO A 43 65.59 1.09 94.44
N ASP A 44 65.05 1.13 93.22
CA ASP A 44 64.41 -0.02 92.57
C ASP A 44 65.46 -1.06 92.19
N CYS A 45 65.22 -2.31 92.55
CA CYS A 45 66.17 -3.42 92.43
C CYS A 45 65.79 -4.42 91.33
N ASP A 46 64.77 -4.16 90.52
CA ASP A 46 64.39 -5.05 89.42
C ASP A 46 65.53 -5.21 88.39
N ASP A 47 66.04 -6.44 88.20
CA ASP A 47 67.08 -6.75 87.22
C ASP A 47 66.56 -7.16 85.83
N GLY A 48 65.23 -7.21 85.66
CA GLY A 48 64.56 -7.56 84.42
C GLY A 48 64.57 -9.07 84.10
N ILE A 49 64.91 -9.94 85.07
CA ILE A 49 64.92 -11.39 84.91
C ILE A 49 63.80 -12.00 85.78
N CYS A 50 62.77 -12.57 85.16
CA CYS A 50 61.64 -13.17 85.89
C CYS A 50 61.97 -14.47 86.65
N GLY A 51 63.20 -14.97 86.51
CA GLY A 51 63.74 -16.08 87.28
C GLY A 51 64.27 -15.67 88.66
N THR A 52 64.20 -14.40 89.05
CA THR A 52 64.65 -13.88 90.35
C THR A 52 63.54 -13.14 91.09
N THR A 53 63.68 -13.08 92.40
CA THR A 53 62.92 -12.17 93.27
C THR A 53 63.88 -11.13 93.79
N ASP A 54 63.59 -9.86 93.48
CA ASP A 54 64.52 -8.77 93.71
C ASP A 54 64.08 -7.96 94.92
N THR A 55 64.94 -7.87 95.92
CA THR A 55 64.65 -7.16 97.16
C THR A 55 65.82 -6.28 97.58
N TYR A 56 65.51 -5.06 98.01
CA TYR A 56 66.52 -4.16 98.58
C TYR A 56 66.77 -4.53 100.05
N ASN A 57 67.99 -4.97 100.36
CA ASN A 57 68.36 -5.31 101.73
C ASN A 57 68.73 -4.03 102.51
N THR A 58 67.85 -3.63 103.43
CA THR A 58 68.00 -2.42 104.26
C THR A 58 69.05 -2.55 105.36
N ALA A 59 69.64 -3.72 105.58
CA ALA A 59 70.74 -3.93 106.53
C ALA A 59 72.13 -3.83 105.87
N THR A 60 72.25 -4.13 104.58
CA THR A 60 73.53 -4.11 103.82
C THR A 60 73.60 -2.99 102.78
N CYS A 61 72.48 -2.28 102.55
CA CYS A 61 72.29 -1.24 101.55
C CYS A 61 72.49 -1.70 100.08
N LEU A 62 72.29 -2.99 99.77
CA LEU A 62 72.49 -3.59 98.45
C LEU A 62 71.21 -4.29 97.92
N CYS A 63 71.08 -4.40 96.60
CA CYS A 63 70.05 -5.23 95.96
C CYS A 63 70.44 -6.71 96.05
N GLU A 64 69.49 -7.55 96.46
CA GLU A 64 69.61 -9.00 96.49
C GLU A 64 68.61 -9.62 95.52
N HIS A 65 69.12 -10.51 94.66
CA HIS A 65 68.35 -11.21 93.63
C HIS A 65 68.34 -12.71 93.97
N THR A 66 67.19 -13.26 94.36
CA THR A 66 67.06 -14.67 94.74
C THR A 66 66.41 -15.50 93.63
N PRO A 67 67.08 -16.54 93.08
CA PRO A 67 66.51 -17.38 92.02
C PRO A 67 65.25 -18.12 92.47
N ILE A 68 64.21 -18.11 91.63
CA ILE A 68 63.02 -18.95 91.76
C ILE A 68 63.06 -20.11 90.76
N THR A 69 62.47 -21.24 91.11
CA THR A 69 62.33 -22.38 90.19
C THR A 69 61.37 -22.03 89.04
N PRO A 70 61.79 -22.19 87.76
CA PRO A 70 60.91 -21.92 86.63
C PRO A 70 59.69 -22.86 86.61
N PRO A 71 58.56 -22.44 86.01
CA PRO A 71 57.39 -23.30 85.82
C PRO A 71 57.68 -24.46 84.85
N ASN A 72 56.99 -25.59 85.04
CA ASN A 72 57.07 -26.71 84.09
C ASN A 72 56.35 -26.34 82.79
N CYS A 73 57.06 -26.39 81.66
CA CYS A 73 56.57 -26.02 80.34
C CYS A 73 56.17 -27.20 79.46
N ASP A 74 56.14 -28.44 79.98
CA ASP A 74 55.72 -29.63 79.22
C ASP A 74 54.25 -29.53 78.77
N ASP A 75 53.99 -29.49 77.46
CA ASP A 75 52.65 -29.49 76.86
C ASP A 75 52.04 -30.89 76.65
N GLY A 76 52.80 -31.94 76.96
CA GLY A 76 52.37 -33.32 76.83
C GLY A 76 52.42 -33.87 75.41
N LEU A 77 53.06 -33.19 74.46
CA LEU A 77 53.28 -33.66 73.10
C LEU A 77 54.75 -34.05 72.89
N CYS A 78 55.01 -35.23 72.31
CA CYS A 78 56.38 -35.66 72.00
C CYS A 78 56.88 -35.21 70.63
N THR A 79 56.13 -34.34 69.96
CA THR A 79 56.55 -33.67 68.72
C THR A 79 57.03 -32.25 68.98
N THR A 80 57.19 -31.86 70.24
CA THR A 80 57.70 -30.56 70.67
C THR A 80 58.83 -30.77 71.69
N ASP A 81 59.85 -29.94 71.61
CA ASP A 81 60.87 -29.79 72.65
C ASP A 81 60.57 -28.49 73.41
N ASP A 82 60.27 -28.64 74.69
CA ASP A 82 59.63 -27.62 75.52
C ASP A 82 60.62 -27.02 76.50
N SER A 83 60.78 -25.70 76.47
CA SER A 83 61.72 -25.00 77.34
C SER A 83 61.15 -23.68 77.86
N TYR A 84 61.52 -23.28 79.08
CA TYR A 84 61.15 -21.99 79.64
C TYR A 84 62.19 -20.93 79.29
N ASN A 85 61.78 -19.88 78.58
CA ASN A 85 62.64 -18.75 78.29
C ASN A 85 62.66 -17.77 79.49
N ALA A 86 63.79 -17.74 80.21
CA ALA A 86 63.98 -16.91 81.40
C ALA A 86 64.11 -15.40 81.13
N VAL A 87 64.20 -14.99 79.86
CA VAL A 87 64.27 -13.57 79.45
C VAL A 87 62.90 -13.03 79.05
N THR A 88 62.08 -13.85 78.38
CA THR A 88 60.72 -13.45 77.95
C THR A 88 59.62 -13.90 78.91
N CYS A 89 59.97 -14.74 79.88
CA CYS A 89 59.07 -15.27 80.91
C CYS A 89 57.96 -16.17 80.36
N GLN A 90 58.23 -16.84 79.23
CA GLN A 90 57.26 -17.65 78.49
C GLN A 90 57.81 -19.05 78.19
N CYS A 91 56.90 -20.02 78.07
CA CYS A 91 57.21 -21.35 77.56
C CYS A 91 57.36 -21.29 76.03
N GLU A 92 58.41 -21.91 75.52
CA GLU A 92 58.69 -22.07 74.10
C GLU A 92 58.60 -23.55 73.74
N PHE A 93 57.81 -23.86 72.71
CA PHE A 93 57.55 -25.22 72.23
C PHE A 93 58.14 -25.32 70.82
N THR A 94 59.23 -26.07 70.65
CA THR A 94 59.93 -26.18 69.36
C THR A 94 59.57 -27.49 68.66
N PRO A 95 58.95 -27.46 67.46
CA PRO A 95 58.54 -28.69 66.78
C PRO A 95 59.74 -29.59 66.42
N ILE A 96 59.66 -30.87 66.78
CA ILE A 96 60.58 -31.93 66.35
C ILE A 96 59.83 -32.90 65.43
N PRO A 97 60.45 -33.34 64.31
CA PRO A 97 59.81 -34.26 63.40
C PRO A 97 59.59 -35.64 64.06
N PRO A 98 58.41 -36.26 63.91
CA PRO A 98 58.15 -37.58 64.47
C PRO A 98 59.05 -38.64 63.82
N PRO A 99 59.35 -39.76 64.53
CA PRO A 99 60.08 -40.89 63.97
C PRO A 99 59.34 -41.51 62.78
N ASP A 100 60.09 -42.02 61.79
CA ASP A 100 59.52 -42.82 60.70
C ASP A 100 59.05 -44.18 61.24
N CYS A 101 57.74 -44.42 61.16
CA CYS A 101 57.09 -45.63 61.69
C CYS A 101 56.90 -46.74 60.65
N ASN A 102 57.38 -46.55 59.40
CA ASN A 102 57.16 -47.49 58.31
C ASN A 102 57.72 -48.90 58.62
N ASP A 103 56.84 -49.90 58.72
CA ASP A 103 57.19 -51.29 58.99
C ASP A 103 57.35 -52.17 57.73
N ASN A 104 57.16 -51.58 56.54
CA ASN A 104 57.12 -52.21 55.22
C ASN A 104 56.00 -53.26 55.04
N ASP A 105 54.94 -53.25 55.85
CA ASP A 105 53.72 -54.01 55.62
C ASP A 105 52.63 -53.13 54.98
N CYS A 106 52.35 -53.38 53.70
CA CYS A 106 51.39 -52.60 52.93
C CYS A 106 49.92 -52.87 53.28
N ASN A 107 49.66 -53.70 54.30
CA ASN A 107 48.33 -53.94 54.85
C ASN A 107 48.08 -53.16 56.15
N THR A 108 49.04 -52.36 56.61
CA THR A 108 48.92 -51.49 57.78
C THR A 108 49.18 -50.03 57.42
N ALA A 109 48.44 -49.13 58.06
CA ALA A 109 48.72 -47.71 58.07
C ALA A 109 49.51 -47.43 59.35
N ASP A 110 50.80 -47.14 59.18
CA ASP A 110 51.71 -46.88 60.30
C ASP A 110 51.64 -45.40 60.69
N VAL A 111 51.07 -45.13 61.86
CA VAL A 111 50.87 -43.76 62.36
C VAL A 111 51.62 -43.58 63.68
N TYR A 112 52.42 -42.52 63.80
CA TYR A 112 53.02 -42.14 65.07
C TYR A 112 51.99 -41.43 65.94
N ASN A 113 51.60 -42.05 67.05
CA ASN A 113 50.68 -41.44 68.00
C ASN A 113 51.42 -40.43 68.87
N ILE A 114 51.14 -39.14 68.65
CA ILE A 114 51.81 -38.01 69.32
C ILE A 114 51.46 -37.85 70.81
N LEU A 115 50.42 -38.54 71.29
CA LEU A 115 50.00 -38.52 72.70
C LEU A 115 50.62 -39.66 73.50
N THR A 116 50.85 -40.83 72.87
CA THR A 116 51.46 -42.00 73.53
C THR A 116 52.93 -42.20 73.19
N CYS A 117 53.43 -41.48 72.17
CA CYS A 117 54.80 -41.51 71.68
C CYS A 117 55.25 -42.86 71.13
N GLN A 118 54.31 -43.59 70.52
CA GLN A 118 54.50 -44.94 69.98
C GLN A 118 53.98 -45.03 68.54
N CYS A 119 54.60 -45.90 67.74
CA CYS A 119 54.10 -46.27 66.41
C CYS A 119 52.92 -47.23 66.55
N GLU A 120 51.82 -46.94 65.87
CA GLU A 120 50.63 -47.79 65.81
C GLU A 120 50.42 -48.27 64.37
N ASN A 121 50.35 -49.58 64.18
CA ASN A 121 50.22 -50.20 62.86
C ASN A 121 48.77 -50.68 62.71
N ASN A 122 47.93 -49.83 62.12
CA ASN A 122 46.49 -50.07 62.02
C ASN A 122 46.16 -50.80 60.72
N PRO A 123 45.43 -51.92 60.72
CA PRO A 123 45.11 -52.66 59.49
C PRO A 123 44.26 -51.83 58.51
N ILE A 124 44.67 -51.80 57.25
CA ILE A 124 43.96 -51.16 56.13
C ILE A 124 42.90 -52.13 55.60
N SER A 125 41.64 -51.68 55.49
CA SER A 125 40.56 -52.45 54.86
C SER A 125 40.73 -52.49 53.33
N PRO A 126 40.47 -53.61 52.63
CA PRO A 126 40.58 -53.73 51.16
C PRO A 126 39.71 -52.74 50.36
N THR A 127 38.79 -52.03 51.04
CA THR A 127 37.93 -50.99 50.47
C THR A 127 38.66 -49.68 50.13
N ALA A 128 39.96 -49.57 50.38
CA ALA A 128 40.73 -48.34 50.10
C ALA A 128 40.96 -48.05 48.60
N CYS A 129 40.82 -49.05 47.72
CA CYS A 129 41.00 -48.87 46.28
C CYS A 129 39.73 -48.57 45.49
N ASN A 130 38.57 -48.46 46.16
CA ASN A 130 37.31 -48.15 45.47
C ASN A 130 37.37 -46.74 44.87
N ASP A 131 37.43 -46.64 43.54
CA ASP A 131 37.45 -45.37 42.81
C ASP A 131 36.05 -44.82 42.52
N ASN A 132 35.01 -45.50 43.03
CA ASN A 132 33.59 -45.26 42.78
C ASN A 132 33.20 -45.31 41.30
N ASN A 133 34.00 -45.96 40.45
CA ASN A 133 33.68 -46.19 39.05
C ASN A 133 33.25 -47.65 38.84
N CYS A 134 31.96 -47.87 38.61
CA CYS A 134 31.44 -49.22 38.38
C CYS A 134 31.72 -49.78 36.98
N THR A 135 32.43 -49.05 36.11
CA THR A 135 32.97 -49.63 34.88
C THR A 135 34.29 -50.35 35.13
N THR A 136 34.83 -50.32 36.36
CA THR A 136 36.05 -51.01 36.76
C THR A 136 35.79 -52.00 37.89
N VAL A 137 36.60 -53.06 37.91
CA VAL A 137 36.76 -53.90 39.10
C VAL A 137 38.05 -53.49 39.79
N ASP A 138 37.91 -52.99 41.01
CA ASP A 138 39.01 -52.42 41.77
C ASP A 138 39.64 -53.48 42.66
N THR A 139 40.93 -53.71 42.49
CA THR A 139 41.68 -54.70 43.27
C THR A 139 42.95 -54.09 43.81
N TYR A 140 43.24 -54.30 45.09
CA TYR A 140 44.50 -53.84 45.69
C TYR A 140 45.58 -54.90 45.49
N ASN A 141 46.67 -54.52 44.81
CA ASN A 141 47.82 -55.39 44.62
C ASN A 141 48.73 -55.33 45.86
N THR A 142 48.68 -56.39 46.67
CA THR A 142 49.44 -56.51 47.92
C THR A 142 50.94 -56.75 47.72
N LEU A 143 51.40 -57.02 46.49
CA LEU A 143 52.83 -57.16 46.15
C LEU A 143 53.47 -55.83 45.74
N THR A 144 52.71 -54.92 45.15
CA THR A 144 53.20 -53.61 44.67
C THR A 144 52.70 -52.44 45.49
N CYS A 145 51.76 -52.67 46.42
CA CYS A 145 51.16 -51.65 47.30
C CYS A 145 50.44 -50.56 46.49
N MET A 146 49.76 -50.97 45.41
CA MET A 146 49.08 -50.09 44.45
C MET A 146 47.70 -50.64 44.08
N CYS A 147 46.77 -49.76 43.73
CA CYS A 147 45.45 -50.12 43.21
C CYS A 147 45.52 -50.49 41.71
N GLU A 148 44.84 -51.56 41.34
CA GLU A 148 44.68 -52.03 39.97
C GLU A 148 43.19 -52.00 39.58
N TYR A 149 42.90 -51.36 38.44
CA TYR A 149 41.56 -51.11 37.93
C TYR A 149 41.36 -51.87 36.63
N VAL A 150 40.51 -52.91 36.63
CA VAL A 150 40.25 -53.71 35.43
C VAL A 150 38.94 -53.28 34.80
N GLN A 151 38.98 -52.77 33.57
CA GLN A 151 37.79 -52.32 32.83
C GLN A 151 36.83 -53.49 32.54
N LEU A 152 35.56 -53.31 32.90
CA LEU A 152 34.45 -54.19 32.53
C LEU A 152 34.02 -53.91 31.07
N PRO A 153 33.39 -54.89 30.39
CA PRO A 153 32.82 -54.66 29.06
C PRO A 153 31.82 -53.49 29.07
N PRO A 154 31.75 -52.67 28.00
CA PRO A 154 30.83 -51.54 27.93
C PRO A 154 29.39 -52.01 28.09
N VAL A 155 28.66 -51.36 29.00
CA VAL A 155 27.23 -51.60 29.24
C VAL A 155 26.45 -50.94 28.12
N ASN A 156 25.64 -51.72 27.39
CA ASN A 156 24.74 -51.19 26.38
C ASN A 156 23.47 -50.66 27.07
N CYS A 157 23.24 -49.35 26.99
CA CYS A 157 22.05 -48.69 27.52
C CYS A 157 20.99 -48.38 26.47
N ASP A 158 21.22 -48.75 25.20
CA ASP A 158 20.26 -48.54 24.12
C ASP A 158 18.92 -49.24 24.42
N ASP A 159 17.88 -48.44 24.67
CA ASP A 159 16.52 -48.92 24.92
C ASP A 159 15.66 -49.00 23.65
N ALA A 160 16.27 -48.70 22.49
CA ALA A 160 15.65 -48.63 21.18
C ALA A 160 14.56 -47.55 21.03
N ASP A 161 14.53 -46.54 21.91
CA ASP A 161 13.75 -45.31 21.77
C ASP A 161 14.64 -44.17 21.25
N CYS A 162 14.45 -43.77 19.99
CA CYS A 162 15.20 -42.66 19.39
C CYS A 162 14.77 -41.27 19.91
N GLY A 163 13.72 -41.20 20.73
CA GLY A 163 13.34 -40.01 21.47
C GLY A 163 14.21 -39.75 22.69
N THR A 164 15.15 -40.64 23.02
CA THR A 164 16.04 -40.48 24.16
C THR A 164 17.51 -40.58 23.75
N SER A 165 18.36 -39.84 24.47
CA SER A 165 19.79 -40.05 24.46
C SER A 165 20.13 -40.94 25.66
N ASP A 166 20.59 -42.14 25.37
CA ASP A 166 20.88 -43.16 26.36
C ASP A 166 22.34 -43.11 26.76
N THR A 167 22.59 -42.83 28.04
CA THR A 167 23.94 -42.76 28.59
C THR A 167 24.04 -43.61 29.84
N PHE A 168 25.16 -44.34 29.99
CA PHE A 168 25.43 -45.07 31.23
C PHE A 168 26.09 -44.11 32.23
N ASN A 169 25.40 -43.80 33.32
CA ASN A 169 25.95 -42.98 34.38
C ASN A 169 26.94 -43.81 35.21
N THR A 170 28.21 -43.45 35.15
CA THR A 170 29.32 -44.15 35.81
C THR A 170 29.41 -43.90 37.31
N LEU A 171 28.74 -42.85 37.83
CA LEU A 171 28.63 -42.56 39.26
C LEU A 171 27.46 -43.30 39.93
N THR A 172 26.32 -43.43 39.25
CA THR A 172 25.11 -44.08 39.80
C THR A 172 24.97 -45.55 39.38
N CYS A 173 25.73 -45.97 38.35
CA CYS A 173 25.72 -47.32 37.79
C CYS A 173 24.39 -47.72 37.17
N GLN A 174 23.69 -46.75 36.60
CA GLN A 174 22.38 -46.89 35.99
C GLN A 174 22.36 -46.28 34.60
N CYS A 175 21.52 -46.82 33.72
CA CYS A 175 21.25 -46.18 32.44
C CYS A 175 20.34 -44.97 32.68
N GLU A 176 20.74 -43.83 32.12
CA GLU A 176 19.98 -42.60 32.11
C GLU A 176 19.52 -42.32 30.69
N HIS A 177 18.21 -42.19 30.53
CA HIS A 177 17.54 -41.90 29.28
C HIS A 177 17.09 -40.44 29.34
N THR A 178 17.77 -39.59 28.58
CA THR A 178 17.47 -38.16 28.55
C THR A 178 16.57 -37.85 27.36
N PRO A 179 15.38 -37.26 27.54
CA PRO A 179 14.51 -36.92 26.42
C PRO A 179 15.21 -35.98 25.44
N LEU A 180 15.30 -36.39 24.18
CA LEU A 180 15.72 -35.54 23.08
C LEU A 180 14.48 -34.82 22.51
N PRO A 181 14.61 -33.54 22.14
CA PRO A 181 13.56 -32.91 21.35
C PRO A 181 13.38 -33.68 20.03
N PRO A 182 12.14 -33.97 19.61
CA PRO A 182 11.91 -34.70 18.38
C PRO A 182 12.52 -33.93 17.19
N PRO A 183 13.09 -34.63 16.19
CA PRO A 183 13.51 -34.00 14.95
C PRO A 183 12.36 -33.22 14.33
N ASN A 184 12.65 -32.06 13.72
CA ASN A 184 11.64 -31.34 12.96
C ASN A 184 11.22 -32.20 11.76
N CYS A 185 9.99 -32.72 11.80
CA CYS A 185 9.38 -33.51 10.75
C CYS A 185 8.53 -32.67 9.79
N ASP A 186 8.53 -31.35 9.91
CA ASP A 186 7.83 -30.46 8.99
C ASP A 186 8.32 -30.69 7.55
N ASP A 187 7.44 -31.22 6.71
CA ASP A 187 7.70 -31.41 5.27
C ASP A 187 7.35 -30.17 4.44
N ALA A 188 7.05 -29.05 5.10
CA ALA A 188 6.59 -27.79 4.54
C ALA A 188 5.30 -27.92 3.71
N ASN A 189 4.49 -28.95 4.00
CA ASN A 189 3.20 -29.19 3.37
C ASN A 189 2.09 -29.15 4.43
N CYS A 190 1.42 -28.01 4.58
CA CYS A 190 0.28 -27.85 5.49
C CYS A 190 -0.97 -28.67 5.13
N GLY A 191 -0.93 -29.43 4.04
CA GLY A 191 -1.92 -30.47 3.74
C GLY A 191 -1.71 -31.76 4.54
N THR A 192 -0.65 -31.85 5.34
CA THR A 192 -0.34 -32.97 6.21
C THR A 192 -0.19 -32.51 7.66
N SER A 193 -0.57 -33.37 8.61
CA SER A 193 -0.11 -33.26 9.98
C SER A 193 1.10 -34.13 10.15
N ASP A 194 2.19 -33.53 10.57
CA ASP A 194 3.48 -34.19 10.66
C ASP A 194 3.75 -34.57 12.11
N SER A 195 4.16 -35.82 12.31
CA SER A 195 4.50 -36.32 13.64
C SER A 195 5.71 -37.23 13.56
N TYR A 196 6.60 -37.12 14.54
CA TYR A 196 7.73 -38.05 14.66
C TYR A 196 7.27 -39.26 15.47
N ASN A 197 7.30 -40.45 14.85
CA ASN A 197 7.01 -41.68 15.55
C ASN A 197 8.27 -42.18 16.27
N THR A 198 8.32 -42.03 17.59
CA THR A 198 9.46 -42.44 18.43
C THR A 198 9.65 -43.95 18.49
N ALA A 199 8.62 -44.76 18.18
CA ALA A 199 8.72 -46.22 18.15
C ALA A 199 9.30 -46.77 16.84
N THR A 200 9.17 -46.04 15.73
CA THR A 200 9.72 -46.44 14.42
C THR A 200 10.91 -45.58 13.96
N CYS A 201 11.16 -44.47 14.65
CA CYS A 201 12.19 -43.48 14.33
C CYS A 201 12.02 -42.84 12.96
N GLN A 202 10.76 -42.66 12.53
CA GLN A 202 10.41 -42.12 11.21
C GLN A 202 9.40 -40.98 11.35
N CYS A 203 9.50 -40.01 10.46
CA CYS A 203 8.47 -38.99 10.28
C CYS A 203 7.25 -39.62 9.60
N GLU A 204 6.08 -39.39 10.19
CA GLU A 204 4.79 -39.78 9.65
C GLU A 204 4.02 -38.52 9.25
N HIS A 205 3.56 -38.49 8.00
CA HIS A 205 2.78 -37.40 7.42
C HIS A 205 1.38 -37.91 7.13
N THR A 206 0.40 -37.47 7.92
CA THR A 206 -1.00 -37.87 7.75
C THR A 206 -1.76 -36.79 6.99
N PRO A 207 -2.43 -37.10 5.88
CA PRO A 207 -3.19 -36.10 5.12
C PRO A 207 -4.28 -35.45 5.97
N LEU A 208 -4.25 -34.11 6.05
CA LEU A 208 -5.32 -33.29 6.61
C LEU A 208 -6.34 -32.97 5.52
N PRO A 209 -7.64 -32.91 5.86
CA PRO A 209 -8.64 -32.36 4.96
C PRO A 209 -8.32 -30.88 4.70
N PRO A 210 -8.35 -30.42 3.43
CA PRO A 210 -8.06 -29.03 3.12
C PRO A 210 -9.10 -28.10 3.78
N PRO A 211 -8.69 -26.90 4.23
CA PRO A 211 -9.62 -25.87 4.69
C PRO A 211 -10.63 -25.53 3.60
N ASN A 212 -11.84 -25.12 4.00
CA ASN A 212 -12.80 -24.59 3.03
C ASN A 212 -12.33 -23.20 2.57
N CYS A 213 -11.82 -23.13 1.33
CA CYS A 213 -11.38 -21.90 0.69
C CYS A 213 -12.48 -21.20 -0.11
N ASP A 214 -13.74 -21.65 -0.03
CA ASP A 214 -14.87 -21.01 -0.69
C ASP A 214 -15.03 -19.57 -0.19
N ASP A 215 -14.72 -18.59 -1.03
CA ASP A 215 -14.87 -17.16 -0.73
C ASP A 215 -16.29 -16.64 -1.04
N ALA A 216 -17.20 -17.55 -1.37
CA ALA A 216 -18.58 -17.28 -1.80
C ALA A 216 -18.67 -16.38 -3.05
N ASN A 217 -17.62 -16.30 -3.85
CA ASN A 217 -17.58 -15.57 -5.11
C ASN A 217 -17.60 -16.54 -6.29
N CYS A 218 -18.73 -16.64 -6.98
CA CYS A 218 -18.85 -17.53 -8.14
C CYS A 218 -18.05 -17.08 -9.38
N GLY A 219 -17.32 -15.96 -9.30
CA GLY A 219 -16.36 -15.51 -10.32
C GLY A 219 -14.96 -16.07 -10.13
N THR A 220 -14.71 -16.86 -9.08
CA THR A 220 -13.42 -17.48 -8.78
C THR A 220 -13.57 -19.00 -8.70
N SER A 221 -12.51 -19.70 -9.09
CA SER A 221 -12.29 -21.10 -8.76
C SER A 221 -11.31 -21.12 -7.60
N ASP A 222 -11.80 -21.58 -6.46
CA ASP A 222 -11.04 -21.57 -5.22
C ASP A 222 -10.36 -22.92 -5.01
N SER A 223 -9.08 -22.87 -4.70
CA SER A 223 -8.29 -24.05 -4.36
C SER A 223 -7.32 -23.75 -3.25
N TYR A 224 -7.12 -24.68 -2.33
CA TYR A 224 -6.09 -24.55 -1.31
C TYR A 224 -4.76 -25.04 -1.87
N ASN A 225 -3.76 -24.17 -1.93
CA ASN A 225 -2.42 -24.55 -2.32
C ASN A 225 -1.68 -25.10 -1.09
N THR A 226 -1.46 -26.42 -1.07
CA THR A 226 -0.82 -27.12 0.05
C THR A 226 0.68 -26.85 0.17
N ALA A 227 1.32 -26.27 -0.86
CA ALA A 227 2.74 -25.89 -0.85
C ALA A 227 2.99 -24.46 -0.36
N THR A 228 2.00 -23.56 -0.48
CA THR A 228 2.10 -22.16 0.01
C THR A 228 1.24 -21.90 1.25
N CYS A 229 0.35 -22.84 1.59
CA CYS A 229 -0.57 -22.74 2.73
C CYS A 229 -1.52 -21.55 2.63
N GLN A 230 -1.92 -21.24 1.40
CA GLN A 230 -2.79 -20.11 1.09
C GLN A 230 -3.94 -20.57 0.20
N CYS A 231 -5.12 -19.97 0.42
CA CYS A 231 -6.22 -20.09 -0.51
C CYS A 231 -5.88 -19.31 -1.78
N GLU A 232 -5.93 -20.00 -2.92
CA GLU A 232 -5.77 -19.42 -4.23
C GLU A 232 -7.14 -19.28 -4.88
N HIS A 233 -7.49 -18.05 -5.20
CA HIS A 233 -8.73 -17.69 -5.90
C HIS A 233 -8.36 -17.36 -7.34
N THR A 234 -8.57 -18.31 -8.23
CA THR A 234 -8.27 -18.10 -9.65
C THR A 234 -9.50 -17.50 -10.35
N PRO A 235 -9.39 -16.34 -11.00
CA PRO A 235 -10.52 -15.77 -11.73
C PRO A 235 -10.99 -16.74 -12.81
N ILE A 236 -12.26 -17.17 -12.74
CA ILE A 236 -12.89 -17.90 -13.83
C ILE A 236 -13.59 -16.90 -14.75
N PRO A 237 -13.57 -17.13 -16.08
CA PRO A 237 -14.33 -16.31 -17.00
C PRO A 237 -15.80 -16.30 -16.56
N PRO A 238 -16.44 -15.13 -16.41
CA PRO A 238 -17.85 -15.08 -16.07
C PRO A 238 -18.66 -15.80 -17.16
N PRO A 239 -19.76 -16.47 -16.78
CA PRO A 239 -20.68 -17.04 -17.75
C PRO A 239 -21.20 -15.95 -18.68
N ASP A 240 -21.43 -16.31 -19.94
CA ASP A 240 -22.01 -15.41 -20.92
C ASP A 240 -23.45 -15.08 -20.49
N CYS A 241 -23.64 -13.84 -20.01
CA CYS A 241 -24.92 -13.32 -19.58
C CYS A 241 -25.68 -12.59 -20.70
N ASP A 242 -25.20 -12.65 -21.95
CA ASP A 242 -25.91 -12.06 -23.09
C ASP A 242 -27.30 -12.70 -23.24
N ASP A 243 -28.35 -11.94 -22.94
CA ASP A 243 -29.74 -12.38 -23.10
C ASP A 243 -30.26 -12.17 -24.53
N LEU A 244 -29.37 -11.78 -25.45
CA LEU A 244 -29.63 -11.44 -26.84
C LEU A 244 -30.57 -10.23 -27.00
N ASN A 245 -30.72 -9.41 -25.96
CA ASN A 245 -31.53 -8.20 -25.95
C ASN A 245 -30.63 -6.97 -25.73
N CYS A 246 -30.22 -6.32 -26.81
CA CYS A 246 -29.46 -5.06 -26.77
C CYS A 246 -30.23 -3.85 -26.20
N GLY A 247 -31.47 -4.03 -25.75
CA GLY A 247 -32.17 -3.07 -24.90
C GLY A 247 -31.74 -3.16 -23.44
N THR A 248 -30.91 -4.12 -23.07
CA THR A 248 -30.35 -4.29 -21.73
C THR A 248 -28.82 -4.25 -21.75
N ALA A 249 -28.23 -3.75 -20.68
CA ALA A 249 -26.84 -3.93 -20.36
C ALA A 249 -26.76 -5.12 -19.40
N ASP A 250 -26.14 -6.19 -19.89
CA ASP A 250 -26.03 -7.45 -19.19
C ASP A 250 -24.71 -7.50 -18.43
N SER A 251 -24.79 -7.90 -17.17
CA SER A 251 -23.62 -8.06 -16.32
C SER A 251 -23.81 -9.24 -15.40
N TYR A 252 -22.74 -10.00 -15.17
CA TYR A 252 -22.75 -11.06 -14.17
C TYR A 252 -22.41 -10.47 -12.81
N ASN A 253 -23.28 -10.63 -11.81
CA ASN A 253 -22.99 -10.23 -10.44
C ASN A 253 -22.27 -11.39 -9.70
N PRO A 254 -20.97 -11.25 -9.37
CA PRO A 254 -20.19 -12.32 -8.75
C PRO A 254 -20.59 -12.61 -7.29
N ALA A 255 -21.24 -11.65 -6.62
CA ALA A 255 -21.66 -11.77 -5.22
C ALA A 255 -23.03 -12.47 -5.06
N THR A 256 -23.88 -12.43 -6.08
CA THR A 256 -25.19 -13.12 -6.08
C THR A 256 -25.23 -14.32 -7.02
N CYS A 257 -24.18 -14.51 -7.82
CA CYS A 257 -24.04 -15.57 -8.82
C CYS A 257 -25.14 -15.54 -9.88
N GLN A 258 -25.70 -14.36 -10.17
CA GLN A 258 -26.83 -14.17 -11.09
C GLN A 258 -26.50 -13.17 -12.20
N CYS A 259 -27.08 -13.38 -13.38
CA CYS A 259 -27.06 -12.38 -14.45
C CYS A 259 -28.03 -11.25 -14.11
N GLU A 260 -27.54 -10.02 -14.22
CA GLU A 260 -28.30 -8.79 -14.04
C GLU A 260 -28.45 -8.10 -15.40
N HIS A 261 -29.69 -7.78 -15.76
CA HIS A 261 -30.04 -7.12 -17.01
C HIS A 261 -30.63 -5.75 -16.70
N THR A 262 -29.87 -4.69 -16.99
CA THR A 262 -30.30 -3.32 -16.71
C THR A 262 -30.83 -2.67 -17.97
N PRO A 263 -32.06 -2.08 -17.98
CA PRO A 263 -32.59 -1.45 -19.19
C PRO A 263 -31.70 -0.29 -19.66
N LEU A 264 -31.22 -0.38 -20.91
CA LEU A 264 -30.55 0.71 -21.60
C LEU A 264 -31.60 1.65 -22.22
N PRO A 265 -31.40 2.98 -22.16
CA PRO A 265 -32.23 3.90 -22.91
C PRO A 265 -32.10 3.61 -24.41
N PRO A 266 -33.21 3.49 -25.15
CA PRO A 266 -33.15 3.17 -26.57
C PRO A 266 -32.40 4.29 -27.33
N PRO A 267 -31.56 3.94 -28.32
CA PRO A 267 -30.92 4.94 -29.17
C PRO A 267 -31.97 5.76 -29.91
N ASN A 268 -31.65 7.04 -30.15
CA ASN A 268 -32.51 7.89 -30.97
C ASN A 268 -32.48 7.40 -32.43
N CYS A 269 -33.56 6.77 -32.86
CA CYS A 269 -33.74 6.25 -34.21
C CYS A 269 -34.36 7.26 -35.18
N ASP A 270 -34.51 8.53 -34.82
CA ASP A 270 -35.03 9.57 -35.72
C ASP A 270 -34.07 9.75 -36.92
N ASP A 271 -34.51 9.31 -38.11
CA ASP A 271 -33.76 9.47 -39.36
C ASP A 271 -34.02 10.81 -40.07
N ALA A 272 -34.76 11.72 -39.41
CA ALA A 272 -35.21 13.01 -39.91
C ALA A 272 -36.05 12.93 -41.20
N ASN A 273 -36.62 11.76 -41.51
CA ASN A 273 -37.50 11.54 -42.65
C ASN A 273 -38.97 11.50 -42.20
N CYS A 274 -39.72 12.57 -42.47
CA CYS A 274 -41.13 12.63 -42.11
C CYS A 274 -42.05 11.68 -42.90
N GLY A 275 -41.49 10.86 -43.79
CA GLY A 275 -42.18 9.78 -44.49
C GLY A 275 -42.10 8.43 -43.77
N THR A 276 -41.41 8.35 -42.64
CA THR A 276 -41.26 7.14 -41.83
C THR A 276 -41.73 7.37 -40.39
N SER A 277 -42.19 6.29 -39.76
CA SER A 277 -42.38 6.19 -38.32
C SER A 277 -41.23 5.36 -37.78
N ASP A 278 -40.39 5.98 -36.97
CA ASP A 278 -39.15 5.38 -36.51
C ASP A 278 -39.32 4.78 -35.12
N SER A 279 -38.87 3.54 -34.94
CA SER A 279 -38.87 2.85 -33.66
C SER A 279 -37.66 1.93 -33.54
N TYR A 280 -37.02 1.88 -32.37
CA TYR A 280 -35.96 0.92 -32.12
C TYR A 280 -36.55 -0.46 -31.81
N ASN A 281 -36.11 -1.51 -32.53
CA ASN A 281 -36.50 -2.88 -32.23
C ASN A 281 -35.42 -3.54 -31.34
N PRO A 282 -35.67 -3.72 -30.03
CA PRO A 282 -34.70 -4.30 -29.09
C PRO A 282 -34.43 -5.79 -29.30
N ALA A 283 -35.28 -6.51 -30.05
CA ALA A 283 -35.10 -7.94 -30.31
C ALA A 283 -34.10 -8.24 -31.45
N ILE A 284 -33.77 -7.25 -32.29
CA ILE A 284 -32.81 -7.41 -33.41
C ILE A 284 -31.75 -6.30 -33.45
N CYS A 285 -31.76 -5.39 -32.49
CA CYS A 285 -30.75 -4.34 -32.31
C CYS A 285 -30.62 -3.38 -33.47
N GLN A 286 -31.75 -3.02 -34.07
CA GLN A 286 -31.80 -2.17 -35.25
C GLN A 286 -32.95 -1.17 -35.16
N CYS A 287 -32.72 0.02 -35.72
CA CYS A 287 -33.78 0.98 -35.96
C CYS A 287 -34.67 0.48 -37.09
N GLU A 288 -35.98 0.45 -36.83
CA GLU A 288 -37.00 0.18 -37.83
C GLU A 288 -37.63 1.50 -38.26
N HIS A 289 -37.66 1.73 -39.57
CA HIS A 289 -38.26 2.90 -40.20
C HIS A 289 -39.45 2.43 -41.04
N ILE A 290 -40.66 2.57 -40.51
CA ILE A 290 -41.87 2.08 -41.18
C ILE A 290 -42.42 3.20 -42.08
N PRO A 291 -42.55 3.00 -43.40
CA PRO A 291 -43.10 4.02 -44.29
C PRO A 291 -44.54 4.41 -43.90
N ILE A 292 -44.79 5.70 -43.64
CA ILE A 292 -46.13 6.24 -43.47
C ILE A 292 -46.65 6.82 -44.79
N PRO A 293 -47.94 6.68 -45.11
CA PRO A 293 -48.50 7.23 -46.35
C PRO A 293 -48.32 8.76 -46.41
N PRO A 294 -47.78 9.31 -47.52
CA PRO A 294 -47.60 10.75 -47.63
C PRO A 294 -48.94 11.49 -47.65
N PRO A 295 -49.02 12.72 -47.10
CA PRO A 295 -50.20 13.55 -47.20
C PRO A 295 -50.52 13.92 -48.66
N ASN A 296 -51.80 14.11 -48.98
CA ASN A 296 -52.21 14.50 -50.33
C ASN A 296 -51.79 15.95 -50.62
N CYS A 297 -50.88 16.13 -51.57
CA CYS A 297 -50.33 17.42 -51.98
C CYS A 297 -51.00 18.02 -53.24
N ASP A 298 -52.13 17.49 -53.71
CA ASP A 298 -52.82 18.01 -54.90
C ASP A 298 -53.29 19.46 -54.71
N ASP A 299 -52.74 20.39 -55.50
CA ASP A 299 -53.09 21.82 -55.50
C ASP A 299 -54.16 22.20 -56.54
N ALA A 300 -54.71 21.21 -57.25
CA ALA A 300 -55.69 21.35 -58.31
C ALA A 300 -55.24 22.20 -59.53
N ASN A 301 -53.93 22.39 -59.74
CA ASN A 301 -53.37 23.10 -60.89
C ASN A 301 -52.82 22.11 -61.94
N CYS A 302 -53.44 22.06 -63.14
CA CYS A 302 -53.03 21.13 -64.21
C CYS A 302 -51.64 21.43 -64.81
N GLY A 303 -51.03 22.56 -64.47
CA GLY A 303 -49.70 22.97 -64.91
C GLY A 303 -48.57 22.56 -63.96
N THR A 304 -48.87 21.90 -62.84
CA THR A 304 -47.88 21.44 -61.85
C THR A 304 -47.97 19.93 -61.65
N ALA A 305 -46.83 19.31 -61.41
CA ALA A 305 -46.71 17.97 -60.88
C ALA A 305 -46.40 18.07 -59.39
N ASP A 306 -47.35 17.58 -58.59
CA ASP A 306 -47.33 17.70 -57.14
C ASP A 306 -46.72 16.45 -56.52
N SER A 307 -45.78 16.66 -55.60
CA SER A 307 -45.10 15.57 -54.89
C SER A 307 -44.79 15.99 -53.46
N TYR A 308 -44.85 15.07 -52.51
CA TYR A 308 -44.42 15.32 -51.14
C TYR A 308 -42.93 15.02 -51.03
N ASN A 309 -42.13 15.98 -50.53
CA ASN A 309 -40.71 15.76 -50.26
C ASN A 309 -40.52 15.24 -48.81
N PRO A 310 -40.14 13.97 -48.62
CA PRO A 310 -40.00 13.38 -47.29
C PRO A 310 -38.83 13.97 -46.48
N ALA A 311 -37.79 14.50 -47.16
CA ALA A 311 -36.60 15.05 -46.52
C ALA A 311 -36.79 16.49 -46.00
N THR A 312 -37.76 17.24 -46.54
CA THR A 312 -38.09 18.60 -46.06
C THR A 312 -39.47 18.69 -45.42
N CYS A 313 -40.22 17.59 -45.44
CA CYS A 313 -41.57 17.47 -44.86
C CYS A 313 -42.57 18.49 -45.46
N GLN A 314 -42.42 18.79 -46.75
CA GLN A 314 -43.18 19.83 -47.46
C GLN A 314 -43.67 19.35 -48.83
N CYS A 315 -44.83 19.84 -49.25
CA CYS A 315 -45.32 19.65 -50.62
C CYS A 315 -44.48 20.46 -51.61
N VAL A 316 -44.15 19.84 -52.73
CA VAL A 316 -43.36 20.40 -53.83
C VAL A 316 -44.19 20.32 -55.11
N HIS A 317 -44.43 21.48 -55.69
CA HIS A 317 -45.19 21.64 -56.94
C HIS A 317 -44.21 22.02 -58.04
N THR A 318 -43.97 21.10 -58.97
CA THR A 318 -43.02 21.32 -60.07
C THR A 318 -43.76 21.70 -61.35
N PRO A 319 -43.40 22.79 -62.04
CA PRO A 319 -44.05 23.15 -63.31
C PRO A 319 -43.90 22.04 -64.36
N LEU A 320 -45.00 21.58 -64.92
CA LEU A 320 -45.01 20.70 -66.09
C LEU A 320 -44.70 21.50 -67.36
N PRO A 321 -43.93 20.95 -68.32
CA PRO A 321 -43.65 21.62 -69.57
C PRO A 321 -44.96 21.85 -70.36
N PRO A 322 -45.12 23.00 -71.05
CA PRO A 322 -46.35 23.31 -71.76
C PRO A 322 -46.62 22.30 -72.89
N THR A 323 -47.87 21.87 -73.00
CA THR A 323 -48.41 21.10 -74.12
C THR A 323 -48.22 21.89 -75.43
N ASN A 324 -47.68 21.22 -76.46
CA ASN A 324 -47.40 21.85 -77.75
C ASN A 324 -48.72 22.20 -78.47
N CYS A 325 -49.05 23.49 -78.54
CA CYS A 325 -50.23 24.03 -79.20
C CYS A 325 -49.97 24.49 -80.64
N ASN A 326 -48.83 24.19 -81.27
CA ASN A 326 -48.46 24.73 -82.59
C ASN A 326 -49.42 24.26 -83.70
N ASP A 327 -50.13 25.18 -84.34
CA ASP A 327 -51.11 24.92 -85.41
C ASP A 327 -50.51 24.91 -86.84
N GLY A 328 -49.22 25.22 -86.97
CA GLY A 328 -48.49 25.19 -88.24
C GLY A 328 -48.64 26.45 -89.11
N LEU A 329 -49.25 27.53 -88.61
CA LEU A 329 -49.40 28.79 -89.33
C LEU A 329 -48.52 29.90 -88.72
N CYS A 330 -47.60 30.47 -89.52
CA CYS A 330 -46.76 31.58 -89.06
C CYS A 330 -47.47 32.95 -89.00
N SER A 331 -48.76 33.00 -89.36
CA SER A 331 -49.60 34.19 -89.19
C SER A 331 -50.27 34.24 -87.82
N THR A 332 -50.06 33.25 -86.95
CA THR A 332 -50.59 33.17 -85.58
C THR A 332 -49.49 32.96 -84.55
N SER A 333 -49.71 33.46 -83.33
CA SER A 333 -48.94 33.16 -82.13
C SER A 333 -49.80 32.30 -81.22
N ASP A 334 -49.28 31.13 -80.87
CA ASP A 334 -50.02 30.05 -80.21
C ASP A 334 -49.56 29.93 -78.76
N SER A 335 -50.49 29.92 -77.81
CA SER A 335 -50.17 29.81 -76.37
C SER A 335 -51.15 28.89 -75.64
N TYR A 336 -50.65 28.09 -74.70
CA TYR A 336 -51.46 27.26 -73.82
C TYR A 336 -51.85 28.03 -72.56
N ASN A 337 -53.13 28.04 -72.20
CA ASN A 337 -53.64 28.69 -71.00
C ASN A 337 -53.69 27.67 -69.83
N PRO A 338 -52.78 27.77 -68.83
CA PRO A 338 -52.72 26.81 -67.72
C PRO A 338 -53.90 26.91 -66.73
N ALA A 339 -54.66 28.02 -66.73
CA ALA A 339 -55.82 28.16 -65.84
C ALA A 339 -57.08 27.46 -66.38
N THR A 340 -57.17 27.24 -67.70
CA THR A 340 -58.32 26.59 -68.35
C THR A 340 -57.95 25.27 -69.04
N CYS A 341 -56.66 24.94 -69.09
CA CYS A 341 -56.10 23.78 -69.78
C CYS A 341 -56.46 23.71 -71.29
N GLN A 342 -56.48 24.86 -72.01
CA GLN A 342 -56.83 24.97 -73.45
C GLN A 342 -55.84 25.84 -74.27
N CYS A 343 -55.74 25.60 -75.59
CA CYS A 343 -54.88 26.38 -76.51
C CYS A 343 -55.59 27.64 -77.05
N GLU A 344 -54.85 28.74 -77.17
CA GLU A 344 -55.29 30.05 -77.70
C GLU A 344 -54.39 30.51 -78.87
N TYR A 345 -54.98 31.14 -79.90
CA TYR A 345 -54.30 31.54 -81.14
C TYR A 345 -54.55 33.03 -81.47
N THR A 346 -53.50 33.81 -81.70
CA THR A 346 -53.59 35.28 -81.96
C THR A 346 -52.91 35.70 -83.26
N PRO A 347 -53.51 36.52 -84.15
CA PRO A 347 -52.89 36.91 -85.42
C PRO A 347 -51.65 37.82 -85.28
N VAL A 348 -50.59 37.55 -86.07
CA VAL A 348 -49.32 38.32 -86.09
C VAL A 348 -49.09 38.99 -87.48
N PRO A 349 -48.66 40.26 -87.55
CA PRO A 349 -48.35 40.94 -88.83
C PRO A 349 -47.13 40.32 -89.54
N PRO A 350 -47.06 40.31 -90.89
CA PRO A 350 -45.91 39.76 -91.62
C PRO A 350 -44.64 40.61 -91.43
N PRO A 351 -43.45 39.99 -91.39
CA PRO A 351 -42.17 40.67 -91.25
C PRO A 351 -41.78 41.46 -92.52
N ASN A 352 -40.92 42.48 -92.36
CA ASN A 352 -40.29 43.18 -93.49
C ASN A 352 -39.24 42.25 -94.14
N CYS A 353 -39.36 42.04 -95.46
CA CYS A 353 -38.51 41.14 -96.22
C CYS A 353 -37.36 41.83 -96.97
N ASP A 354 -37.09 43.10 -96.70
CA ASP A 354 -35.94 43.80 -97.28
C ASP A 354 -34.62 43.11 -96.87
N ASP A 355 -33.91 42.51 -97.82
CA ASP A 355 -32.60 41.86 -97.59
C ASP A 355 -31.42 42.84 -97.66
N ALA A 356 -31.70 44.14 -97.83
CA ALA A 356 -30.71 45.21 -97.99
C ALA A 356 -29.74 45.00 -99.17
N ASN A 357 -30.03 44.07 -100.09
CA ASN A 357 -29.26 43.87 -101.31
C ASN A 357 -29.85 44.72 -102.43
N CYS A 358 -29.18 45.82 -102.78
CA CYS A 358 -29.63 46.71 -103.86
C CYS A 358 -29.62 46.05 -105.26
N GLY A 359 -29.06 44.84 -105.36
CA GLY A 359 -29.14 44.01 -106.53
C GLY A 359 -30.43 43.21 -106.63
N THR A 360 -31.39 43.27 -105.70
CA THR A 360 -32.60 42.44 -105.70
C THR A 360 -33.92 43.21 -105.48
N THR A 361 -35.07 42.55 -105.74
CA THR A 361 -36.41 43.00 -105.31
C THR A 361 -37.09 41.92 -104.47
N ASP A 362 -37.72 42.29 -103.34
CA ASP A 362 -38.02 41.38 -102.22
C ASP A 362 -39.52 41.32 -101.85
N ASN A 363 -40.07 40.11 -101.58
CA ASN A 363 -41.47 39.88 -101.15
C ASN A 363 -41.61 38.73 -100.11
N TYR A 364 -42.59 38.80 -99.18
CA TYR A 364 -42.88 37.73 -98.19
C TYR A 364 -43.94 36.74 -98.67
N ASN A 365 -43.68 35.43 -98.52
CA ASN A 365 -44.63 34.37 -98.83
C ASN A 365 -45.26 33.77 -97.54
N PRO A 366 -46.55 34.04 -97.23
CA PRO A 366 -47.18 33.60 -95.98
C PRO A 366 -47.50 32.11 -95.90
N ALA A 367 -47.36 31.34 -96.99
CA ALA A 367 -47.57 29.89 -96.97
C ALA A 367 -46.30 29.10 -96.65
N THR A 368 -45.12 29.67 -96.92
CA THR A 368 -43.81 29.06 -96.64
C THR A 368 -43.05 29.77 -95.52
N CYS A 369 -43.54 30.92 -95.08
CA CYS A 369 -42.92 31.78 -94.07
C CYS A 369 -41.51 32.27 -94.47
N GLN A 370 -41.27 32.48 -95.77
CA GLN A 370 -39.97 32.84 -96.34
C GLN A 370 -40.04 34.10 -97.22
N CYS A 371 -38.95 34.86 -97.24
CA CYS A 371 -38.75 36.00 -98.15
C CYS A 371 -38.17 35.50 -99.49
N GLU A 372 -38.64 36.08 -100.60
CA GLU A 372 -38.21 35.77 -101.97
C GLU A 372 -37.56 37.01 -102.61
N HIS A 373 -36.37 36.85 -103.24
CA HIS A 373 -35.51 37.93 -103.77
C HIS A 373 -35.14 37.71 -105.26
N THR A 374 -35.17 38.76 -106.11
CA THR A 374 -34.94 38.66 -107.59
C THR A 374 -33.85 39.62 -108.15
N PRO A 375 -32.78 39.16 -108.89
CA PRO A 375 -31.58 39.97 -109.22
C PRO A 375 -31.64 41.08 -110.33
N LEU A 376 -30.77 42.10 -110.24
CA LEU A 376 -30.50 43.26 -111.14
C LEU A 376 -29.00 43.39 -111.54
N PRO A 377 -28.63 43.97 -112.72
CA PRO A 377 -27.23 44.09 -113.19
C PRO A 377 -26.40 45.30 -112.64
N PRO A 378 -25.06 45.18 -112.43
CA PRO A 378 -24.21 46.19 -111.74
C PRO A 378 -23.52 47.29 -112.60
N PRO A 379 -23.11 48.45 -112.01
CA PRO A 379 -22.35 49.56 -112.66
C PRO A 379 -20.81 49.38 -112.71
N ASN A 380 -20.08 50.22 -113.51
CA ASN A 380 -18.62 50.17 -113.72
C ASN A 380 -17.82 51.01 -112.69
N CYS A 381 -16.67 50.52 -112.20
CA CYS A 381 -16.00 50.94 -110.96
C CYS A 381 -14.52 51.36 -111.01
N ASP A 382 -13.87 51.43 -112.17
CA ASP A 382 -12.40 51.67 -112.33
C ASP A 382 -11.85 52.92 -111.58
N ASP A 383 -10.86 52.75 -110.69
CA ASP A 383 -10.20 53.80 -109.88
C ASP A 383 -8.77 54.19 -110.32
N ALA A 384 -8.26 53.58 -111.39
CA ALA A 384 -6.94 53.82 -111.96
C ALA A 384 -5.72 53.51 -111.05
N ASN A 385 -5.87 52.71 -109.98
CA ASN A 385 -4.75 52.17 -109.21
C ASN A 385 -4.30 50.80 -109.75
N CYS A 386 -3.06 50.73 -110.26
CA CYS A 386 -2.53 49.54 -110.94
C CYS A 386 -2.21 48.35 -110.02
N THR A 387 -2.25 48.55 -108.71
CA THR A 387 -2.01 47.50 -107.73
C THR A 387 -3.30 46.92 -107.19
N THR A 388 -4.46 47.35 -107.71
CA THR A 388 -5.78 46.81 -107.39
C THR A 388 -6.49 46.33 -108.64
N THR A 389 -7.43 45.39 -108.48
CA THR A 389 -8.45 45.07 -109.48
C THR A 389 -9.80 45.50 -108.93
N ASP A 390 -10.58 46.16 -109.78
CA ASP A 390 -11.75 46.90 -109.34
C ASP A 390 -13.02 46.13 -109.68
N SER A 391 -13.91 45.96 -108.71
CA SER A 391 -15.17 45.23 -108.86
C SER A 391 -16.28 45.89 -108.04
N TYR A 392 -17.53 45.85 -108.53
CA TYR A 392 -18.66 46.40 -107.78
C TYR A 392 -19.22 45.34 -106.83
N ASN A 393 -19.27 45.64 -105.53
CA ASN A 393 -19.87 44.73 -104.55
C ASN A 393 -21.37 45.02 -104.41
N THR A 394 -22.19 44.08 -104.86
CA THR A 394 -23.65 44.16 -104.81
C THR A 394 -24.22 44.07 -103.38
N ALA A 395 -23.44 43.57 -102.41
CA ALA A 395 -23.84 43.47 -101.00
C ALA A 395 -23.63 44.77 -100.20
N THR A 396 -22.72 45.65 -100.62
CA THR A 396 -22.48 46.96 -99.97
C THR A 396 -22.93 48.15 -100.82
N CYS A 397 -23.28 47.90 -102.09
CA CYS A 397 -23.66 48.91 -103.08
C CYS A 397 -22.55 49.94 -103.37
N GLN A 398 -21.28 49.51 -103.28
CA GLN A 398 -20.09 50.35 -103.49
C GLN A 398 -19.02 49.62 -104.33
N CYS A 399 -18.14 50.39 -104.96
CA CYS A 399 -16.98 49.86 -105.67
C CYS A 399 -15.92 49.37 -104.67
N GLU A 400 -15.37 48.19 -104.92
CA GLU A 400 -14.31 47.55 -104.14
C GLU A 400 -13.05 47.37 -104.98
N TYR A 401 -11.91 47.64 -104.34
CA TYR A 401 -10.59 47.67 -104.95
C TYR A 401 -9.73 46.62 -104.24
N ILE A 402 -9.48 45.49 -104.91
CA ILE A 402 -8.79 44.34 -104.30
C ILE A 402 -7.31 44.38 -104.69
N PRO A 403 -6.36 44.39 -103.73
CA PRO A 403 -4.94 44.41 -104.05
C PRO A 403 -4.50 43.16 -104.83
N VAL A 404 -3.85 43.36 -105.98
CA VAL A 404 -3.13 42.32 -106.71
C VAL A 404 -1.64 42.41 -106.43
N PRO A 405 -0.96 41.27 -106.22
CA PRO A 405 0.47 41.26 -105.90
C PRO A 405 1.29 41.84 -107.08
N PRO A 406 2.31 42.67 -106.80
CA PRO A 406 3.07 43.34 -107.85
C PRO A 406 3.88 42.35 -108.71
N PRO A 407 4.15 42.68 -109.98
CA PRO A 407 4.94 41.85 -110.88
C PRO A 407 6.39 41.69 -110.37
N ASN A 408 6.99 40.52 -110.64
CA ASN A 408 8.37 40.22 -110.27
C ASN A 408 9.35 41.11 -111.05
N CYS A 409 10.08 41.96 -110.33
CA CYS A 409 10.99 42.97 -110.88
C CYS A 409 12.44 42.49 -111.06
N ASN A 410 12.72 41.19 -110.94
CA ASN A 410 14.07 40.64 -111.03
C ASN A 410 14.72 40.95 -112.39
N ASP A 411 15.77 41.78 -112.38
CA ASP A 411 16.50 42.19 -113.59
C ASP A 411 17.73 41.33 -113.90
N GLY A 412 18.04 40.35 -113.04
CA GLY A 412 19.15 39.43 -113.20
C GLY A 412 20.52 39.97 -112.78
N ASP A 413 20.61 41.11 -112.09
CA ASP A 413 21.83 41.59 -111.42
C ASP A 413 21.78 41.32 -109.89
N CYS A 414 22.81 40.69 -109.34
CA CYS A 414 22.86 40.29 -107.93
C CYS A 414 23.25 41.43 -106.95
N ASN A 415 23.46 42.66 -107.43
CA ASN A 415 23.90 43.79 -106.61
C ASN A 415 22.79 44.76 -106.21
N THR A 416 21.57 44.53 -106.67
CA THR A 416 20.40 45.34 -106.35
C THR A 416 19.28 44.48 -105.77
N ALA A 417 18.57 45.05 -104.79
CA ALA A 417 17.27 44.60 -104.36
C ALA A 417 16.26 45.32 -105.25
N ASP A 418 15.61 44.56 -106.11
CA ASP A 418 14.61 45.06 -107.04
C ASP A 418 13.28 45.23 -106.30
N VAL A 419 12.88 46.48 -106.07
CA VAL A 419 11.68 46.85 -105.31
C VAL A 419 10.69 47.52 -106.25
N PHE A 420 9.47 46.98 -106.33
CA PHE A 420 8.40 47.55 -107.14
C PHE A 420 7.79 48.78 -106.44
N ASN A 421 7.85 49.95 -107.08
CA ASN A 421 7.28 51.18 -106.55
C ASN A 421 5.78 51.27 -106.89
N VAL A 422 4.95 51.09 -105.86
CA VAL A 422 3.48 51.07 -105.97
C VAL A 422 2.84 52.44 -106.25
N LEU A 423 3.58 53.56 -106.13
CA LEU A 423 3.06 54.90 -106.43
C LEU A 423 3.26 55.30 -107.91
N THR A 424 4.17 54.66 -108.63
CA THR A 424 4.50 54.95 -110.05
C THR A 424 4.25 53.76 -110.98
N CYS A 425 3.92 52.57 -110.44
CA CYS A 425 3.69 51.32 -111.16
C CYS A 425 4.92 50.84 -111.97
N GLN A 426 6.14 51.12 -111.51
CA GLN A 426 7.41 50.77 -112.18
C GLN A 426 8.40 50.11 -111.19
N CYS A 427 9.32 49.29 -111.70
CA CYS A 427 10.37 48.65 -110.90
C CYS A 427 11.54 49.62 -110.63
N GLU A 428 12.07 49.63 -109.41
CA GLU A 428 13.25 50.41 -108.99
C GLU A 428 14.32 49.49 -108.37
N ASN A 429 15.58 49.67 -108.76
CA ASN A 429 16.67 48.76 -108.38
C ASN A 429 17.61 49.47 -107.39
N ASN A 430 17.56 49.06 -106.12
CA ASN A 430 18.28 49.71 -104.99
C ASN A 430 19.45 48.82 -104.51
N PRO A 431 20.66 49.33 -104.23
CA PRO A 431 21.82 48.50 -103.89
C PRO A 431 21.72 47.78 -102.53
N VAL A 432 22.13 46.49 -102.47
CA VAL A 432 22.08 45.63 -101.25
C VAL A 432 23.42 45.60 -100.50
N SER A 433 23.37 45.63 -99.17
CA SER A 433 24.54 45.55 -98.26
C SER A 433 24.86 44.09 -97.85
N PRO A 434 26.13 43.66 -97.80
CA PRO A 434 26.51 42.27 -97.60
C PRO A 434 26.66 41.89 -96.11
N THR A 435 25.57 41.47 -95.47
CA THR A 435 25.58 40.85 -94.12
C THR A 435 24.63 39.65 -94.02
N ALA A 436 24.43 38.90 -95.11
CA ALA A 436 23.40 37.85 -95.19
C ALA A 436 23.92 36.40 -95.34
N CYS A 437 25.23 36.14 -95.14
CA CYS A 437 25.85 34.81 -95.36
C CYS A 437 26.56 34.20 -94.15
N ASP A 438 26.30 34.67 -92.94
CA ASP A 438 26.88 34.09 -91.71
C ASP A 438 26.19 32.75 -91.38
N ASP A 439 26.95 31.64 -91.34
CA ASP A 439 26.44 30.31 -91.01
C ASP A 439 26.52 29.95 -89.52
N GLY A 440 27.10 30.83 -88.70
CA GLY A 440 27.24 30.66 -87.26
C GLY A 440 28.37 29.73 -86.82
N ASN A 441 29.32 29.34 -87.70
CA ASN A 441 30.49 28.53 -87.34
C ASN A 441 31.79 29.34 -87.34
N CYS A 442 32.37 29.56 -86.17
CA CYS A 442 33.55 30.42 -85.99
C CYS A 442 34.91 29.78 -86.29
N ASN A 443 34.93 28.53 -86.76
CA ASN A 443 36.13 27.96 -87.38
C ASN A 443 36.13 28.14 -88.90
N THR A 444 35.17 28.88 -89.46
CA THR A 444 35.14 29.28 -90.86
C THR A 444 35.07 30.80 -90.98
N ALA A 445 35.64 31.34 -92.05
CA ALA A 445 35.45 32.72 -92.46
C ALA A 445 34.48 32.75 -93.64
N ASP A 446 33.39 33.48 -93.49
CA ASP A 446 32.25 33.48 -94.42
C ASP A 446 32.32 34.68 -95.36
N SER A 447 32.19 34.44 -96.66
CA SER A 447 32.21 35.50 -97.66
C SER A 447 31.21 35.21 -98.78
N TYR A 448 30.48 36.24 -99.24
CA TYR A 448 29.52 36.09 -100.34
C TYR A 448 30.22 36.30 -101.68
N ASN A 449 30.15 35.31 -102.57
CA ASN A 449 30.78 35.41 -103.88
C ASN A 449 29.87 36.15 -104.87
N LEU A 450 30.25 37.39 -105.17
CA LEU A 450 29.51 38.30 -106.07
C LEU A 450 29.50 37.87 -107.55
N SER A 451 30.21 36.80 -107.92
CA SER A 451 30.28 36.28 -109.30
C SER A 451 29.31 35.11 -109.54
N THR A 452 28.89 34.40 -108.50
CA THR A 452 28.03 33.20 -108.56
C THR A 452 26.76 33.33 -107.73
N CYS A 453 26.65 34.38 -106.91
CA CYS A 453 25.52 34.73 -106.06
C CYS A 453 25.22 33.65 -104.99
N GLN A 454 26.27 33.01 -104.46
CA GLN A 454 26.26 31.98 -103.40
C GLN A 454 27.28 32.30 -102.27
N CYS A 455 27.04 31.81 -101.04
CA CYS A 455 27.95 31.95 -99.89
C CYS A 455 29.12 30.95 -99.98
N GLU A 456 30.33 31.38 -99.62
CA GLU A 456 31.54 30.55 -99.49
C GLU A 456 32.10 30.60 -98.05
N HIS A 457 32.45 29.44 -97.50
CA HIS A 457 32.94 29.27 -96.12
C HIS A 457 34.33 28.63 -96.13
N VAL A 458 35.36 29.30 -95.61
CA VAL A 458 36.76 28.84 -95.62
C VAL A 458 37.27 28.55 -94.20
N PRO A 459 37.80 27.35 -93.89
CA PRO A 459 38.26 27.02 -92.53
C PRO A 459 39.47 27.83 -92.04
N ILE A 460 39.45 28.28 -90.77
CA ILE A 460 40.57 28.89 -90.04
C ILE A 460 40.91 28.08 -88.77
N PRO A 461 42.20 28.00 -88.36
CA PRO A 461 42.59 27.26 -87.15
C PRO A 461 42.23 28.02 -85.85
N PRO A 462 41.85 27.33 -84.76
CA PRO A 462 41.43 27.97 -83.51
C PRO A 462 42.60 28.60 -82.73
N PRO A 463 42.35 29.64 -81.91
CA PRO A 463 43.37 30.31 -81.09
C PRO A 463 43.82 29.46 -79.88
N ASN A 464 45.03 29.73 -79.36
CA ASN A 464 45.53 29.08 -78.13
C ASN A 464 44.87 29.73 -76.89
N CYS A 465 44.32 28.89 -76.02
CA CYS A 465 43.51 29.30 -74.86
C CYS A 465 44.20 29.13 -73.50
N ASP A 466 45.47 28.70 -73.46
CA ASP A 466 46.23 28.46 -72.23
C ASP A 466 46.38 29.74 -71.38
N ASP A 467 45.82 29.71 -70.16
CA ASP A 467 45.83 30.82 -69.20
C ASP A 467 46.94 30.74 -68.14
N ASN A 468 47.83 29.74 -68.23
CA ASN A 468 48.90 29.42 -67.27
C ASN A 468 48.43 29.14 -65.82
N ASN A 469 47.17 28.72 -65.62
CA ASN A 469 46.67 28.25 -64.33
C ASN A 469 46.64 26.72 -64.28
N CYS A 470 47.48 26.13 -63.41
CA CYS A 470 47.63 24.67 -63.32
C CYS A 470 46.45 23.92 -62.68
N THR A 471 45.40 24.63 -62.25
CA THR A 471 44.14 24.03 -61.80
C THR A 471 43.02 24.14 -62.83
N THR A 472 43.33 24.54 -64.05
CA THR A 472 42.38 24.53 -65.16
C THR A 472 42.93 23.72 -66.32
N GLN A 473 42.03 23.05 -67.02
CA GLN A 473 42.31 22.44 -68.30
C GLN A 473 41.61 23.26 -69.38
N ASP A 474 42.41 23.88 -70.24
CA ASP A 474 41.93 24.90 -71.17
C ASP A 474 41.65 24.33 -72.55
N SER A 475 40.50 24.70 -73.13
CA SER A 475 40.08 24.24 -74.45
C SER A 475 39.22 25.29 -75.16
N TYR A 476 39.27 25.36 -76.50
CA TYR A 476 38.48 26.32 -77.27
C TYR A 476 37.12 25.71 -77.67
N ASN A 477 36.01 26.34 -77.27
CA ASN A 477 34.67 25.88 -77.62
C ASN A 477 34.22 26.48 -78.95
N ILE A 478 34.04 25.60 -79.94
CA ILE A 478 33.76 25.95 -81.34
C ILE A 478 32.30 26.39 -81.55
N ALA A 479 31.38 26.00 -80.67
CA ALA A 479 29.97 26.38 -80.81
C ALA A 479 29.67 27.78 -80.26
N THR A 480 30.50 28.29 -79.34
CA THR A 480 30.37 29.62 -78.73
C THR A 480 31.53 30.56 -79.05
N CYS A 481 32.53 30.07 -79.78
CA CYS A 481 33.63 30.88 -80.31
C CYS A 481 34.50 31.54 -79.23
N SER A 482 34.67 30.84 -78.10
CA SER A 482 35.35 31.37 -76.91
C SER A 482 36.18 30.29 -76.21
N CYS A 483 37.26 30.72 -75.55
CA CYS A 483 38.07 29.84 -74.70
C CYS A 483 37.28 29.42 -73.44
N VAL A 484 37.39 28.15 -73.08
CA VAL A 484 36.75 27.54 -71.92
C VAL A 484 37.82 26.86 -71.07
N ASN A 485 38.02 27.40 -69.89
CA ASN A 485 38.99 26.92 -68.91
C ASN A 485 38.22 26.14 -67.86
N THR A 486 38.38 24.81 -67.88
CA THR A 486 37.58 23.91 -67.05
C THR A 486 38.35 23.58 -65.78
N PRO A 487 37.83 23.86 -64.57
CA PRO A 487 38.55 23.58 -63.33
C PRO A 487 38.85 22.08 -63.18
N ILE A 488 40.12 21.75 -62.94
CA ILE A 488 40.58 20.44 -62.50
C ILE A 488 41.05 20.53 -61.04
N PRO A 489 40.67 19.59 -60.16
CA PRO A 489 41.09 19.64 -58.77
C PRO A 489 42.62 19.45 -58.65
N PRO A 490 43.29 20.15 -57.71
CA PRO A 490 44.73 19.99 -57.51
C PRO A 490 45.08 18.56 -57.07
N PRO A 491 46.26 18.03 -57.44
CA PRO A 491 46.70 16.71 -57.02
C PRO A 491 46.90 16.63 -55.51
N SER A 492 46.64 15.46 -54.91
CA SER A 492 46.87 15.22 -53.48
C SER A 492 48.37 15.24 -53.16
N CYS A 493 48.76 16.00 -52.13
CA CYS A 493 50.14 16.19 -51.71
C CYS A 493 50.54 15.41 -50.46
N ASP A 494 49.65 14.53 -49.97
CA ASP A 494 49.85 13.74 -48.75
C ASP A 494 51.15 12.91 -48.81
N ASP A 495 52.08 13.18 -47.90
CA ASP A 495 53.35 12.47 -47.75
C ASP A 495 53.30 11.33 -46.71
N PHE A 496 52.10 11.07 -46.15
CA PHE A 496 51.82 10.09 -45.11
C PHE A 496 52.52 10.35 -43.78
N ASN A 497 52.93 11.60 -43.49
CA ASN A 497 53.48 12.02 -42.21
C ASN A 497 52.55 12.97 -41.46
N CYS A 498 52.06 12.52 -40.31
CA CYS A 498 51.02 13.23 -39.58
C CYS A 498 51.54 14.32 -38.63
N ASN A 499 52.86 14.52 -38.62
CA ASN A 499 53.48 15.69 -38.00
C ASN A 499 53.74 16.79 -39.03
N THR A 500 53.20 16.68 -40.25
CA THR A 500 53.24 17.73 -41.27
C THR A 500 51.84 18.05 -41.76
N THR A 501 51.63 19.30 -42.15
CA THR A 501 50.47 19.69 -42.96
C THR A 501 50.95 19.90 -44.38
N ASP A 502 50.35 19.16 -45.30
CA ASP A 502 50.73 19.13 -46.71
C ASP A 502 49.75 19.97 -47.53
N SER A 503 50.29 20.85 -48.37
CA SER A 503 49.49 21.73 -49.20
C SER A 503 50.10 21.86 -50.60
N TYR A 504 49.25 21.95 -51.62
CA TYR A 504 49.70 22.22 -52.98
C TYR A 504 49.74 23.73 -53.23
N ASP A 505 50.93 24.26 -53.50
CA ASP A 505 51.10 25.67 -53.82
C ASP A 505 50.63 25.93 -55.26
N LEU A 506 49.59 26.76 -55.41
CA LEU A 506 48.94 27.07 -56.69
C LEU A 506 49.73 28.08 -57.54
N VAL A 507 50.72 28.76 -56.95
CA VAL A 507 51.57 29.72 -57.64
C VAL A 507 52.79 29.02 -58.25
N THR A 508 53.35 28.03 -57.56
CA THR A 508 54.51 27.25 -58.06
C THR A 508 54.14 25.88 -58.62
N CYS A 509 52.89 25.45 -58.48
CA CYS A 509 52.37 24.15 -58.92
C CYS A 509 53.16 22.96 -58.33
N SER A 510 53.45 22.99 -57.03
CA SER A 510 54.23 21.96 -56.32
C SER A 510 53.79 21.74 -54.86
N CYS A 511 54.00 20.54 -54.31
CA CYS A 511 53.65 20.22 -52.91
C CYS A 511 54.61 20.84 -51.89
N VAL A 512 54.05 21.29 -50.76
CA VAL A 512 54.75 21.93 -49.63
C VAL A 512 54.27 21.29 -48.32
N ASN A 513 55.22 20.76 -47.54
CA ASN A 513 54.94 20.03 -46.29
C ASN A 513 55.51 20.83 -45.11
N THR A 514 54.68 21.17 -44.13
CA THR A 514 55.05 22.07 -43.03
C THR A 514 54.91 21.36 -41.68
N PRO A 515 55.96 21.28 -40.82
CA PRO A 515 55.86 20.57 -39.54
C PRO A 515 54.86 21.19 -38.56
N ILE A 516 54.05 20.36 -37.92
CA ILE A 516 53.11 20.70 -36.83
C ILE A 516 53.44 19.88 -35.58
N PRO A 517 53.26 20.44 -34.36
CA PRO A 517 53.40 19.68 -33.13
C PRO A 517 52.26 18.64 -32.99
N PRO A 518 52.51 17.47 -32.37
CA PRO A 518 51.50 16.42 -32.24
C PRO A 518 50.32 16.92 -31.40
N PRO A 519 49.08 16.57 -31.78
CA PRO A 519 47.87 16.97 -31.06
C PRO A 519 47.81 16.33 -29.67
N SER A 520 47.18 17.02 -28.72
CA SER A 520 46.86 16.45 -27.40
C SER A 520 45.70 15.47 -27.54
N CYS A 521 45.89 14.26 -27.03
CA CYS A 521 44.93 13.15 -27.12
C CYS A 521 44.09 12.95 -25.85
N ASP A 522 44.16 13.89 -24.91
CA ASP A 522 43.44 13.82 -23.65
C ASP A 522 41.92 13.79 -23.91
N ASP A 523 41.31 12.63 -23.67
CA ASP A 523 39.87 12.42 -23.84
C ASP A 523 39.07 12.72 -22.56
N ASN A 524 39.76 13.17 -21.49
CA ASN A 524 39.23 13.37 -20.14
C ASN A 524 38.64 12.10 -19.50
N ASP A 525 39.02 10.91 -19.96
CA ASP A 525 38.70 9.64 -19.32
C ASP A 525 39.88 9.19 -18.45
N CYS A 526 39.73 9.32 -17.13
CA CYS A 526 40.77 8.89 -16.18
C CYS A 526 40.94 7.37 -16.04
N THR A 527 40.12 6.58 -16.76
CA THR A 527 40.31 5.14 -16.88
C THR A 527 41.17 4.76 -18.08
N THR A 528 41.65 5.75 -18.85
CA THR A 528 42.58 5.51 -19.94
C THR A 528 43.88 6.30 -19.77
N SER A 529 44.96 5.73 -20.27
CA SER A 529 46.19 6.45 -20.53
C SER A 529 46.25 6.78 -22.01
N ASP A 530 46.26 8.07 -22.32
CA ASP A 530 46.17 8.54 -23.70
C ASP A 530 47.54 8.83 -24.30
N SER A 531 47.73 8.43 -25.54
CA SER A 531 48.96 8.66 -26.30
C SER A 531 48.65 8.84 -27.79
N TYR A 532 49.44 9.65 -28.49
CA TYR A 532 49.28 9.81 -29.95
C TYR A 532 50.22 8.86 -30.69
N ASP A 533 49.66 7.93 -31.48
CA ASP A 533 50.44 7.00 -32.29
C ASP A 533 50.87 7.69 -33.60
N LEU A 534 52.18 7.85 -33.79
CA LEU A 534 52.77 8.53 -34.94
C LEU A 534 52.80 7.69 -36.22
N VAL A 535 52.50 6.39 -36.13
CA VAL A 535 52.46 5.47 -37.29
C VAL A 535 51.04 5.39 -37.86
N THR A 536 50.02 5.38 -37.00
CA THR A 536 48.60 5.35 -37.44
C THR A 536 47.94 6.72 -37.42
N CYS A 537 48.61 7.74 -36.86
CA CYS A 537 48.14 9.12 -36.81
C CYS A 537 46.84 9.33 -36.05
N SER A 538 46.65 8.54 -35.00
CA SER A 538 45.43 8.48 -34.21
C SER A 538 45.75 8.47 -32.73
N CYS A 539 44.83 9.00 -31.92
CA CYS A 539 44.90 8.83 -30.47
C CYS A 539 44.66 7.37 -30.10
N VAL A 540 45.46 6.89 -29.15
CA VAL A 540 45.41 5.55 -28.58
C VAL A 540 45.21 5.68 -27.09
N ASN A 541 44.05 5.22 -26.63
CA ASN A 541 43.63 5.29 -25.24
C ASN A 541 43.72 3.88 -24.67
N THR A 542 44.63 3.68 -23.72
CA THR A 542 44.88 2.34 -23.16
C THR A 542 44.20 2.22 -21.80
N PRO A 543 43.30 1.25 -21.57
CA PRO A 543 42.62 1.10 -20.30
C PRO A 543 43.59 0.90 -19.13
N VAL A 544 43.41 1.67 -18.06
CA VAL A 544 44.07 1.55 -16.77
C VAL A 544 43.01 1.35 -15.68
N PRO A 545 43.21 0.42 -14.74
CA PRO A 545 42.24 0.19 -13.67
C PRO A 545 42.17 1.39 -12.72
N PRO A 546 40.98 1.77 -12.24
CA PRO A 546 40.83 2.90 -11.31
C PRO A 546 41.55 2.60 -9.98
N PRO A 547 42.15 3.63 -9.33
CA PRO A 547 42.76 3.47 -8.01
C PRO A 547 41.72 3.16 -6.93
N GLY A 548 42.10 2.39 -5.91
CA GLY A 548 41.25 2.12 -4.74
C GLY A 548 41.09 3.37 -3.86
N CYS A 549 39.87 3.62 -3.39
CA CYS A 549 39.47 4.84 -2.67
C CYS A 549 39.10 4.64 -1.19
N ASP A 550 39.41 3.48 -0.62
CA ASP A 550 39.04 3.11 0.76
C ASP A 550 39.66 4.08 1.80
N ASP A 551 38.81 4.81 2.53
CA ASP A 551 39.18 5.76 3.56
C ASP A 551 39.16 5.17 4.99
N ASN A 552 38.82 3.88 5.13
CA ASN A 552 38.60 3.15 6.38
C ASN A 552 37.49 3.73 7.29
N ASP A 553 36.53 4.48 6.75
CA ASP A 553 35.31 4.89 7.44
C ASP A 553 34.12 4.02 6.99
N CYS A 554 33.65 3.13 7.88
CA CYS A 554 32.53 2.24 7.58
C CYS A 554 31.16 2.93 7.53
N THR A 555 31.10 4.24 7.79
CA THR A 555 29.90 5.06 7.60
C THR A 555 29.85 5.73 6.23
N THR A 556 30.85 5.51 5.39
CA THR A 556 30.87 5.98 4.01
C THR A 556 30.96 4.81 3.03
N SER A 557 30.29 4.96 1.91
CA SER A 557 30.55 4.14 0.72
C SER A 557 31.51 4.92 -0.16
N ASP A 558 32.69 4.35 -0.34
CA ASP A 558 33.74 4.96 -1.14
C ASP A 558 33.61 4.49 -2.59
N SER A 559 33.60 5.45 -3.50
CA SER A 559 33.55 5.18 -4.93
C SER A 559 34.46 6.15 -5.66
N TYR A 560 35.11 5.68 -6.73
CA TYR A 560 35.86 6.56 -7.62
C TYR A 560 34.92 7.06 -8.70
N ASP A 561 34.64 8.37 -8.69
CA ASP A 561 33.79 9.00 -9.69
C ASP A 561 34.57 9.17 -10.99
N LEU A 562 34.14 8.46 -12.03
CA LEU A 562 34.78 8.45 -13.36
C LEU A 562 34.53 9.74 -14.16
N VAL A 563 33.58 10.58 -13.74
CA VAL A 563 33.26 11.86 -14.38
C VAL A 563 34.13 12.98 -13.80
N THR A 564 34.39 12.95 -12.50
CA THR A 564 35.22 13.96 -11.81
C THR A 564 36.65 13.50 -11.51
N CYS A 565 36.95 12.22 -11.73
CA CYS A 565 38.24 11.58 -11.51
C CYS A 565 38.76 11.76 -10.07
N SER A 566 37.85 11.63 -9.10
CA SER A 566 38.12 11.83 -7.68
C SER A 566 37.39 10.82 -6.81
N CYS A 567 37.92 10.54 -5.61
CA CYS A 567 37.23 9.70 -4.65
C CYS A 567 36.04 10.45 -4.05
N VAL A 568 34.89 9.79 -4.04
CA VAL A 568 33.64 10.28 -3.49
C VAL A 568 33.23 9.34 -2.37
N ASN A 569 33.17 9.90 -1.16
CA ASN A 569 32.80 9.18 0.05
C ASN A 569 31.38 9.61 0.39
N THR A 570 30.43 8.72 0.11
CA THR A 570 29.00 9.01 0.29
C THR A 570 28.57 8.49 1.66
N PRO A 571 28.02 9.32 2.57
CA PRO A 571 27.51 8.83 3.84
C PRO A 571 26.47 7.75 3.62
N ILE A 572 26.71 6.57 4.18
CA ILE A 572 25.76 5.48 4.26
C ILE A 572 25.23 5.39 5.69
N PRO A 573 23.94 5.11 5.89
CA PRO A 573 23.44 4.80 7.22
C PRO A 573 24.16 3.53 7.73
N PRO A 574 24.48 3.45 9.04
CA PRO A 574 25.09 2.26 9.60
C PRO A 574 24.20 1.04 9.28
N PRO A 575 24.80 -0.12 8.94
CA PRO A 575 24.05 -1.35 8.69
C PRO A 575 23.15 -1.68 9.88
N GLY A 576 21.95 -2.19 9.61
CA GLY A 576 21.11 -2.78 10.66
C GLY A 576 21.83 -4.00 11.25
N CYS A 577 22.00 -4.02 12.57
CA CYS A 577 22.66 -5.10 13.31
C CYS A 577 21.71 -6.16 13.86
N ASP A 578 20.45 -6.13 13.42
CA ASP A 578 19.41 -7.03 13.89
C ASP A 578 19.82 -8.49 13.65
N ASP A 579 20.12 -9.21 14.72
CA ASP A 579 20.46 -10.63 14.67
C ASP A 579 19.22 -11.54 14.81
N ASN A 580 18.02 -10.94 14.82
CA ASN A 580 16.73 -11.56 15.09
C ASN A 580 16.66 -12.28 16.46
N ASP A 581 17.52 -11.92 17.42
CA ASP A 581 17.43 -12.37 18.81
C ASP A 581 16.79 -11.27 19.67
N CYS A 582 15.52 -11.47 20.04
CA CYS A 582 14.80 -10.54 20.91
C CYS A 582 15.30 -10.47 22.35
N THR A 583 16.27 -11.32 22.72
CA THR A 583 16.96 -11.26 24.00
C THR A 583 18.25 -10.45 23.94
N THR A 584 18.55 -9.81 22.81
CA THR A 584 19.67 -8.88 22.67
C THR A 584 19.21 -7.49 22.24
N SER A 585 19.96 -6.49 22.68
CA SER A 585 19.92 -5.14 22.15
C SER A 585 21.09 -5.00 21.20
N ASP A 586 20.79 -4.78 19.93
CA ASP A 586 21.79 -4.72 18.88
C ASP A 586 22.22 -3.28 18.61
N SER A 587 23.52 -3.08 18.45
CA SER A 587 24.10 -1.78 18.13
C SER A 587 25.30 -1.95 17.22
N TYR A 588 25.48 -1.01 16.29
CA TYR A 588 26.65 -0.99 15.40
C TYR A 588 27.75 -0.13 16.03
N ASP A 589 28.89 -0.72 16.35
CA ASP A 589 30.05 -0.01 16.89
C ASP A 589 30.82 0.67 15.74
N LEU A 590 30.83 2.01 15.76
CA LEU A 590 31.48 2.85 14.74
C LEU A 590 33.01 2.87 14.82
N VAL A 591 33.60 2.36 15.89
CA VAL A 591 35.06 2.28 16.09
C VAL A 591 35.60 0.97 15.58
N THR A 592 34.86 -0.13 15.77
CA THR A 592 35.28 -1.47 15.31
C THR A 592 34.59 -1.92 14.03
N CYS A 593 33.63 -1.14 13.51
CA CYS A 593 32.85 -1.44 12.31
C CYS A 593 32.17 -2.82 12.38
N SER A 594 31.62 -3.16 13.55
CA SER A 594 31.05 -4.48 13.84
C SER A 594 29.79 -4.38 14.69
N CYS A 595 28.90 -5.35 14.55
CA CYS A 595 27.72 -5.47 15.40
C CYS A 595 28.08 -5.91 16.82
N VAL A 596 27.40 -5.31 17.78
CA VAL A 596 27.50 -5.58 19.21
C VAL A 596 26.11 -5.90 19.74
N ASN A 597 25.94 -7.12 20.21
CA ASN A 597 24.65 -7.66 20.67
C ASN A 597 24.75 -7.80 22.19
N THR A 598 23.94 -7.03 22.92
CA THR A 598 23.98 -6.97 24.38
C THR A 598 22.77 -7.67 24.98
N PRO A 599 22.92 -8.71 25.83
CA PRO A 599 21.78 -9.41 26.41
C PRO A 599 20.84 -8.49 27.20
N ILE A 600 19.54 -8.56 26.90
CA ILE A 600 18.44 -7.92 27.62
C ILE A 600 17.48 -8.99 28.16
N PRO A 601 16.87 -8.77 29.34
CA PRO A 601 15.84 -9.68 29.84
C PRO A 601 14.58 -9.60 28.97
N PRO A 602 13.86 -10.72 28.75
CA PRO A 602 12.63 -10.71 27.98
C PRO A 602 11.58 -9.78 28.63
N PRO A 603 10.80 -9.03 27.84
CA PRO A 603 9.75 -8.17 28.36
C PRO A 603 8.63 -8.98 29.04
N SER A 604 7.97 -8.38 30.02
CA SER A 604 6.79 -8.97 30.65
C SER A 604 5.58 -8.81 29.72
N CYS A 605 4.94 -9.94 29.40
CA CYS A 605 3.79 -10.01 28.50
C CYS A 605 2.43 -10.00 29.19
N ASP A 606 2.38 -9.71 30.49
CA ASP A 606 1.16 -9.72 31.29
C ASP A 606 0.17 -8.67 30.75
N ASP A 607 -0.90 -9.14 30.10
CA ASP A 607 -1.95 -8.29 29.54
C ASP A 607 -3.10 -8.03 30.53
N ASN A 608 -2.98 -8.56 31.76
CA ASN A 608 -3.99 -8.55 32.82
C ASN A 608 -5.32 -9.25 32.43
N ASP A 609 -5.32 -10.13 31.43
CA ASP A 609 -6.43 -11.02 31.10
C ASP A 609 -6.20 -12.41 31.70
N CYS A 610 -6.94 -12.75 32.77
CA CYS A 610 -6.83 -14.06 33.41
C CYS A 610 -7.49 -15.21 32.65
N THR A 611 -8.05 -14.94 31.47
CA THR A 611 -8.53 -15.97 30.54
C THR A 611 -7.47 -16.34 29.51
N THR A 612 -6.28 -15.73 29.56
CA THR A 612 -5.13 -16.10 28.75
C THR A 612 -3.95 -16.53 29.63
N SER A 613 -3.11 -17.39 29.06
CA SER A 613 -1.77 -17.67 29.56
C SER A 613 -0.79 -16.90 28.69
N ASP A 614 -0.10 -15.92 29.29
CA ASP A 614 0.79 -15.04 28.56
C ASP A 614 2.21 -15.59 28.56
N SER A 615 2.85 -15.56 27.39
CA SER A 615 4.22 -16.01 27.20
C SER A 615 4.90 -15.12 26.16
N TYR A 616 6.22 -14.92 26.29
CA TYR A 616 7.00 -14.25 25.25
C TYR A 616 7.61 -15.30 24.34
N ASP A 617 7.23 -15.29 23.07
CA ASP A 617 7.76 -16.20 22.07
C ASP A 617 9.10 -15.65 21.54
N LEU A 618 10.17 -16.41 21.79
CA LEU A 618 11.53 -16.06 21.41
C LEU A 618 11.82 -16.21 19.90
N VAL A 619 10.95 -16.89 19.16
CA VAL A 619 11.06 -17.09 17.71
C VAL A 619 10.38 -15.96 16.95
N THR A 620 9.23 -15.50 17.43
CA THR A 620 8.45 -14.41 16.79
C THR A 620 8.66 -13.04 17.44
N CYS A 621 9.45 -12.97 18.52
CA CYS A 621 9.76 -11.74 19.24
C CYS A 621 8.51 -11.01 19.75
N SER A 622 7.45 -11.76 20.08
CA SER A 622 6.11 -11.21 20.35
C SER A 622 5.46 -11.87 21.57
N CYS A 623 4.54 -11.14 22.19
CA CYS A 623 3.72 -11.69 23.26
C CYS A 623 2.64 -12.60 22.66
N VAL A 624 2.59 -13.82 23.17
CA VAL A 624 1.61 -14.84 22.81
C VAL A 624 0.70 -15.06 24.01
N ASN A 625 -0.57 -14.71 23.82
CA ASN A 625 -1.61 -14.86 24.83
C ASN A 625 -2.47 -16.05 24.40
N THR A 626 -2.29 -17.18 25.08
CA THR A 626 -2.99 -18.42 24.73
C THR A 626 -4.27 -18.51 25.52
N PRO A 627 -5.47 -18.63 24.90
CA PRO A 627 -6.71 -18.77 25.64
C PRO A 627 -6.68 -20.00 26.56
N ILE A 628 -6.93 -19.79 27.84
CA ILE A 628 -7.15 -20.85 28.82
C ILE A 628 -8.64 -20.91 29.15
N PRO A 629 -9.24 -22.11 29.28
CA PRO A 629 -10.64 -22.22 29.66
C PRO A 629 -10.85 -21.62 31.06
N PRO A 630 -11.92 -20.85 31.27
CA PRO A 630 -12.19 -20.25 32.57
C PRO A 630 -12.37 -21.34 33.64
N PRO A 631 -11.90 -21.12 34.88
CA PRO A 631 -12.10 -22.07 35.97
C PRO A 631 -13.58 -22.35 36.21
N SER A 632 -13.93 -23.61 36.51
CA SER A 632 -15.29 -23.96 36.93
C SER A 632 -15.59 -23.33 38.29
N CYS A 633 -16.55 -22.42 38.34
CA CYS A 633 -16.97 -21.69 39.55
C CYS A 633 -18.11 -22.34 40.33
N ASP A 634 -18.52 -23.57 39.97
CA ASP A 634 -19.63 -24.27 40.60
C ASP A 634 -19.44 -24.47 42.11
N ASP A 635 -20.23 -23.75 42.92
CA ASP A 635 -20.22 -23.85 44.38
C ASP A 635 -21.28 -24.81 44.94
N ASN A 636 -22.03 -25.48 44.05
CA ASN A 636 -23.16 -26.36 44.33
C ASN A 636 -24.37 -25.68 45.03
N ASP A 637 -24.52 -24.35 44.98
CA ASP A 637 -25.71 -23.62 45.44
C ASP A 637 -26.61 -23.20 44.25
N CYS A 638 -27.68 -23.95 44.03
CA CYS A 638 -28.62 -23.71 42.93
C CYS A 638 -29.52 -22.46 43.08
N ASN A 639 -29.32 -21.64 44.11
CA ASN A 639 -29.99 -20.34 44.24
C ASN A 639 -29.14 -19.19 43.70
N THR A 640 -27.87 -19.46 43.36
CA THR A 640 -26.94 -18.51 42.76
C THR A 640 -26.57 -18.92 41.34
N ALA A 641 -26.41 -17.93 40.47
CA ALA A 641 -25.75 -18.08 39.20
C ALA A 641 -24.25 -17.86 39.42
N ASP A 642 -23.48 -18.92 39.19
CA ASP A 642 -22.03 -18.91 39.38
C ASP A 642 -21.36 -18.39 38.11
N VAL A 643 -20.81 -17.18 38.20
CA VAL A 643 -20.23 -16.49 37.05
C VAL A 643 -18.77 -16.17 37.37
N PHE A 644 -17.86 -16.68 36.56
CA PHE A 644 -16.46 -16.25 36.60
C PHE A 644 -16.36 -14.82 36.07
N ASN A 645 -16.04 -13.86 36.93
CA ASN A 645 -15.86 -12.48 36.53
C ASN A 645 -14.46 -12.31 35.92
N ILE A 646 -14.42 -12.13 34.61
CA ILE A 646 -13.19 -11.94 33.82
C ILE A 646 -12.44 -10.64 34.13
N ILE A 647 -13.11 -9.64 34.73
CA ILE A 647 -12.50 -8.35 35.10
C ILE A 647 -11.78 -8.45 36.45
N THR A 648 -12.33 -9.21 37.40
CA THR A 648 -11.76 -9.37 38.75
C THR A 648 -10.99 -10.68 38.93
N CYS A 649 -11.09 -11.59 37.97
CA CYS A 649 -10.49 -12.94 37.99
C CYS A 649 -10.95 -13.77 39.20
N GLN A 650 -12.21 -13.59 39.59
CA GLN A 650 -12.82 -14.20 40.77
C GLN A 650 -14.19 -14.80 40.43
N CYS A 651 -14.57 -15.87 41.12
CA CYS A 651 -15.91 -16.43 41.05
C CYS A 651 -16.90 -15.55 41.81
N GLU A 652 -17.96 -15.09 41.15
CA GLU A 652 -19.07 -14.35 41.73
C GLU A 652 -20.32 -15.24 41.75
N HIS A 653 -21.03 -15.24 42.88
CA HIS A 653 -22.21 -16.08 43.11
C HIS A 653 -23.42 -15.16 43.31
N ASN A 654 -24.18 -14.94 42.24
CA ASN A 654 -25.24 -13.93 42.18
C ASN A 654 -26.63 -14.57 42.33
N PRO A 655 -27.57 -14.06 43.16
CA PRO A 655 -28.88 -14.69 43.33
C PRO A 655 -29.72 -14.76 42.04
N ILE A 656 -30.33 -15.90 41.73
CA ILE A 656 -31.23 -16.09 40.58
C ILE A 656 -32.60 -15.44 40.87
N ALA A 657 -33.10 -14.62 39.95
CA ALA A 657 -34.38 -13.90 40.09
C ALA A 657 -35.62 -14.82 39.92
N PRO A 658 -36.78 -14.53 40.56
CA PRO A 658 -38.00 -15.33 40.38
C PRO A 658 -38.55 -15.19 38.95
N GLY A 659 -38.66 -16.30 38.21
CA GLY A 659 -39.15 -16.35 36.82
C GLY A 659 -38.17 -16.93 35.79
N ALA A 660 -36.98 -17.38 36.19
CA ALA A 660 -35.92 -17.83 35.27
C ALA A 660 -36.22 -19.13 34.48
N CYS A 661 -37.35 -19.81 34.70
CA CYS A 661 -37.71 -21.06 34.02
C CYS A 661 -38.85 -20.94 33.00
N GLU A 662 -39.28 -19.73 32.69
CA GLU A 662 -40.40 -19.46 31.79
C GLU A 662 -39.99 -19.82 30.34
N ASP A 663 -40.58 -20.87 29.77
CA ASP A 663 -40.24 -21.39 28.43
C ASP A 663 -41.14 -20.86 27.31
N GLY A 664 -42.16 -20.07 27.69
CA GLY A 664 -43.11 -19.45 26.78
C GLY A 664 -44.23 -20.38 26.29
N ASP A 665 -44.35 -21.62 26.81
CA ASP A 665 -45.50 -22.48 26.52
C ASP A 665 -46.68 -22.18 27.47
N CYS A 666 -47.68 -21.49 26.92
CA CYS A 666 -48.85 -21.08 27.68
C CYS A 666 -49.87 -22.20 27.95
N ASN A 667 -49.55 -23.44 27.56
CA ASN A 667 -50.28 -24.63 27.97
C ASN A 667 -49.63 -25.32 29.17
N THR A 668 -48.54 -24.79 29.71
CA THR A 668 -47.89 -25.28 30.93
C THR A 668 -47.75 -24.19 31.98
N LEU A 669 -47.77 -24.59 33.24
CA LEU A 669 -47.33 -23.76 34.36
C LEU A 669 -45.92 -24.18 34.72
N ASP A 670 -44.99 -23.24 34.62
CA ASP A 670 -43.55 -23.47 34.79
C ASP A 670 -43.15 -23.15 36.23
N THR A 671 -42.49 -24.09 36.89
CA THR A 671 -42.01 -23.91 38.27
C THR A 671 -40.57 -24.39 38.39
N TYR A 672 -39.68 -23.54 38.92
CA TYR A 672 -38.28 -23.91 39.14
C TYR A 672 -38.13 -24.71 40.44
N ASN A 673 -37.63 -25.95 40.34
CA ASN A 673 -37.42 -26.80 41.50
C ASN A 673 -36.03 -26.55 42.12
N THR A 674 -36.01 -25.83 43.25
CA THR A 674 -34.77 -25.44 43.96
C THR A 674 -34.01 -26.60 44.61
N GLN A 675 -34.53 -27.83 44.54
CA GLN A 675 -33.91 -29.02 45.14
C GLN A 675 -33.26 -29.94 44.11
N THR A 676 -33.67 -29.84 42.84
CA THR A 676 -33.09 -30.58 41.70
C THR A 676 -32.44 -29.67 40.68
N CYS A 677 -32.62 -28.35 40.80
CA CYS A 677 -32.04 -27.32 39.94
C CYS A 677 -32.53 -27.40 38.48
N LEU A 678 -33.76 -27.91 38.31
CA LEU A 678 -34.40 -28.17 37.02
C LEU A 678 -35.76 -27.45 36.93
N CYS A 679 -36.13 -27.06 35.71
CA CYS A 679 -37.44 -26.50 35.37
C CYS A 679 -38.48 -27.62 35.25
N GLU A 680 -39.60 -27.48 35.95
CA GLU A 680 -40.74 -28.41 35.86
C GLU A 680 -41.93 -27.70 35.20
N HIS A 681 -42.43 -28.28 34.10
CA HIS A 681 -43.52 -27.73 33.29
C HIS A 681 -44.77 -28.62 33.45
N THR A 682 -45.86 -28.06 33.99
CA THR A 682 -47.09 -28.81 34.28
C THR A 682 -48.26 -28.40 33.38
N PRO A 683 -48.90 -29.31 32.62
CA PRO A 683 -49.96 -28.92 31.68
C PRO A 683 -51.18 -28.28 32.35
N VAL A 684 -51.61 -27.13 31.83
CA VAL A 684 -52.85 -26.43 32.17
C VAL A 684 -53.78 -26.36 30.96
N PRO A 685 -55.10 -26.56 31.12
CA PRO A 685 -56.03 -26.49 30.00
C PRO A 685 -56.26 -25.04 29.52
N PRO A 686 -56.41 -24.79 28.20
CA PRO A 686 -56.59 -23.44 27.68
C PRO A 686 -57.94 -22.81 28.12
N PRO A 687 -57.97 -21.48 28.32
CA PRO A 687 -59.18 -20.76 28.72
C PRO A 687 -60.25 -20.73 27.62
N ASP A 688 -61.53 -20.57 28.02
CA ASP A 688 -62.66 -20.42 27.08
C ASP A 688 -62.77 -18.97 26.61
N CYS A 689 -62.58 -18.76 25.30
CA CYS A 689 -62.45 -17.42 24.69
C CYS A 689 -63.73 -16.85 24.07
N ASN A 690 -64.86 -17.57 24.13
CA ASN A 690 -66.12 -17.11 23.53
C ASN A 690 -66.63 -15.81 24.17
N ASP A 691 -66.75 -14.74 23.37
CA ASP A 691 -67.20 -13.42 23.83
C ASP A 691 -68.70 -13.14 23.58
N ASP A 692 -69.42 -14.16 23.10
CA ASP A 692 -70.84 -14.12 22.72
C ASP A 692 -71.19 -13.11 21.58
N ASP A 693 -70.21 -12.65 20.79
CA ASP A 693 -70.45 -11.89 19.55
C ASP A 693 -70.58 -12.83 18.33
N CYS A 694 -71.80 -12.92 17.78
CA CYS A 694 -72.06 -13.80 16.62
C CYS A 694 -71.41 -13.34 15.30
N ASN A 695 -70.75 -12.18 15.29
CA ASN A 695 -70.02 -11.68 14.12
C ASN A 695 -68.54 -12.02 14.17
N THR A 696 -68.05 -12.67 15.22
CA THR A 696 -66.67 -13.14 15.34
C THR A 696 -66.62 -14.65 15.56
N SER A 697 -65.50 -15.25 15.19
CA SER A 697 -65.14 -16.61 15.57
C SER A 697 -63.97 -16.52 16.52
N ASP A 698 -64.16 -17.05 17.73
CA ASP A 698 -63.22 -16.83 18.82
C ASP A 698 -62.39 -18.10 19.08
N PHE A 699 -61.08 -17.96 19.22
CA PHE A 699 -60.19 -19.05 19.56
C PHE A 699 -59.01 -18.57 20.41
N TYR A 700 -58.45 -19.47 21.22
CA TYR A 700 -57.25 -19.18 22.01
C TYR A 700 -56.01 -19.41 21.13
N ASN A 701 -55.21 -18.37 20.93
CA ASN A 701 -53.97 -18.48 20.17
C ASN A 701 -52.84 -18.93 21.12
N ILE A 702 -52.31 -20.13 20.88
CA ILE A 702 -51.28 -20.74 21.72
C ILE A 702 -49.88 -20.12 21.54
N GLU A 703 -49.65 -19.37 20.47
CA GLU A 703 -48.37 -18.69 20.22
C GLU A 703 -48.31 -17.32 20.89
N THR A 704 -49.43 -16.60 20.95
CA THR A 704 -49.52 -15.27 21.59
C THR A 704 -50.07 -15.32 23.01
N CYS A 705 -50.68 -16.45 23.40
CA CYS A 705 -51.28 -16.67 24.72
C CYS A 705 -52.46 -15.75 25.03
N GLU A 706 -53.11 -15.26 23.97
CA GLU A 706 -54.25 -14.34 24.03
C GLU A 706 -55.47 -14.96 23.35
N CYS A 707 -56.66 -14.53 23.77
CA CYS A 707 -57.90 -14.85 23.08
C CYS A 707 -58.04 -13.93 21.86
N GLU A 708 -58.22 -14.51 20.68
CA GLU A 708 -58.37 -13.78 19.42
C GLU A 708 -59.78 -13.98 18.84
N HIS A 709 -60.34 -12.90 18.30
CA HIS A 709 -61.74 -12.81 17.85
C HIS A 709 -61.77 -12.32 16.39
N GLU A 710 -61.95 -13.24 15.44
CA GLU A 710 -61.86 -12.93 14.00
C GLU A 710 -63.23 -12.71 13.35
N PRO A 711 -63.46 -11.63 12.59
CA PRO A 711 -64.79 -11.29 12.08
C PRO A 711 -65.26 -12.21 10.94
N ILE A 712 -66.48 -12.73 11.06
CA ILE A 712 -67.19 -13.55 10.07
C ILE A 712 -68.45 -12.85 9.53
N ALA A 713 -68.67 -12.90 8.22
CA ALA A 713 -69.79 -12.20 7.57
C ALA A 713 -71.07 -13.07 7.53
N GLY A 714 -71.98 -12.85 8.48
CA GLY A 714 -73.37 -13.31 8.37
C GLY A 714 -74.11 -13.55 9.68
N CYS A 715 -74.56 -12.50 10.37
CA CYS A 715 -75.54 -12.59 11.47
C CYS A 715 -76.75 -11.66 11.19
N PRO A 716 -78.02 -12.10 11.33
CA PRO A 716 -79.22 -11.27 11.09
C PRO A 716 -79.54 -10.30 12.25
N PRO A 717 -80.29 -9.19 12.02
CA PRO A 717 -80.31 -8.05 12.94
C PRO A 717 -81.27 -8.25 14.13
N VAL A 718 -80.85 -7.88 15.34
CA VAL A 718 -81.68 -7.88 16.55
C VAL A 718 -81.76 -6.48 17.18
N ALA A 719 -82.96 -6.15 17.67
CA ALA A 719 -83.49 -4.83 18.00
C ALA A 719 -82.78 -4.03 19.11
N ALA A 720 -82.96 -2.71 19.07
CA ALA A 720 -82.54 -1.76 20.11
C ALA A 720 -83.16 -2.12 21.47
N ASN A 721 -82.32 -2.61 22.38
CA ASN A 721 -82.72 -2.93 23.75
C ASN A 721 -82.43 -1.72 24.65
N ASN A 722 -83.48 -1.15 25.26
CA ASN A 722 -83.37 -0.13 26.29
C ASN A 722 -82.66 -0.70 27.53
N LYS A 723 -81.34 -0.58 27.55
CA LYS A 723 -80.46 -1.16 28.58
C LYS A 723 -79.90 -0.04 29.46
N VAL A 724 -80.07 -0.20 30.76
CA VAL A 724 -79.49 0.68 31.80
C VAL A 724 -78.52 -0.14 32.61
N LEU A 725 -77.32 0.40 32.81
CA LEU A 725 -76.21 -0.24 33.50
C LEU A 725 -75.66 0.72 34.56
N ALA A 726 -75.10 0.14 35.60
CA ALA A 726 -74.32 0.87 36.59
C ALA A 726 -73.06 0.06 36.92
N PRO A 727 -71.89 0.69 36.98
CA PRO A 727 -70.66 0.03 37.39
C PRO A 727 -70.76 -0.58 38.79
N ASN A 728 -69.96 -1.62 39.06
CA ASN A 728 -69.88 -2.26 40.37
C ASN A 728 -68.70 -1.72 41.21
N ALA A 729 -67.78 -0.95 40.62
CA ALA A 729 -66.69 -0.26 41.31
C ALA A 729 -66.25 1.00 40.55
N PHE A 730 -65.61 1.93 41.26
CA PHE A 730 -64.96 3.11 40.66
C PHE A 730 -63.83 3.62 41.57
N SER A 731 -62.88 4.34 41.00
CA SER A 731 -61.62 4.75 41.64
C SER A 731 -61.34 6.24 41.45
N PRO A 732 -61.92 7.13 42.28
CA PRO A 732 -61.68 8.57 42.21
C PRO A 732 -60.25 8.92 42.65
N ASN A 733 -59.31 8.87 41.70
CA ASN A 733 -57.89 9.17 41.85
C ASN A 733 -57.41 10.32 40.91
N ASP A 734 -58.33 10.90 40.14
CA ASP A 734 -58.13 12.05 39.23
C ASP A 734 -57.25 11.72 38.01
N ASP A 735 -57.19 10.44 37.61
CA ASP A 735 -56.45 9.98 36.41
C ASP A 735 -57.27 10.07 35.10
N GLY A 736 -58.55 10.42 35.21
CA GLY A 736 -59.50 10.55 34.11
C GLY A 736 -60.29 9.28 33.81
N MET A 737 -60.02 8.16 34.48
CA MET A 737 -60.66 6.86 34.25
C MET A 737 -61.42 6.37 35.49
N ASN A 738 -62.72 6.16 35.35
CA ASN A 738 -63.60 5.66 36.42
C ASN A 738 -63.55 6.52 37.71
N ASP A 739 -63.33 7.83 37.55
CA ASP A 739 -63.29 8.76 38.68
C ASP A 739 -64.65 9.08 39.28
N VAL A 740 -65.73 8.79 38.54
CA VAL A 740 -67.09 9.07 38.99
C VAL A 740 -67.99 7.87 38.77
N PHE A 741 -68.94 7.70 39.69
CA PHE A 741 -69.94 6.66 39.63
C PHE A 741 -71.33 7.24 39.33
N GLY A 742 -72.02 6.62 38.37
CA GLY A 742 -73.47 6.71 38.29
C GLY A 742 -74.04 5.75 37.25
N VAL A 743 -75.31 5.97 36.93
CA VAL A 743 -76.10 5.06 36.11
C VAL A 743 -76.16 5.61 34.69
N SER A 744 -75.76 4.80 33.72
CA SER A 744 -75.74 5.16 32.31
C SER A 744 -76.56 4.16 31.48
N GLY A 745 -77.08 4.62 30.35
CA GLY A 745 -77.91 3.82 29.48
C GLY A 745 -78.46 4.62 28.32
N ASN A 746 -78.91 3.92 27.28
CA ASN A 746 -79.41 4.56 26.08
C ASN A 746 -80.85 5.06 26.30
N GLU A 747 -81.14 6.25 25.77
CA GLU A 747 -82.49 6.83 25.73
C GLU A 747 -83.16 7.07 27.10
N ILE A 748 -82.39 7.31 28.17
CA ILE A 748 -82.95 7.68 29.49
C ILE A 748 -83.48 9.12 29.45
N ALA A 749 -84.78 9.29 29.60
CA ALA A 749 -85.42 10.61 29.63
C ALA A 749 -85.33 11.26 31.01
N THR A 750 -85.56 10.49 32.08
CA THR A 750 -85.45 10.97 33.46
C THR A 750 -84.86 9.91 34.37
N ILE A 751 -84.13 10.33 35.41
CA ILE A 751 -83.60 9.43 36.43
C ILE A 751 -83.49 10.15 37.76
N ARG A 752 -83.64 9.40 38.85
CA ARG A 752 -83.29 9.79 40.20
C ARG A 752 -82.44 8.69 40.81
N ILE A 753 -81.23 9.03 41.23
CA ILE A 753 -80.28 8.14 41.90
C ILE A 753 -80.02 8.63 43.31
N SER A 754 -79.96 7.70 44.26
CA SER A 754 -79.63 7.95 45.66
C SER A 754 -78.62 6.90 46.13
N ILE A 755 -77.53 7.35 46.76
CA ILE A 755 -76.43 6.48 47.22
C ILE A 755 -76.27 6.63 48.73
N TYR A 756 -76.14 5.50 49.41
CA TYR A 756 -76.09 5.40 50.86
C TYR A 756 -74.82 4.69 51.32
N ASN A 757 -74.25 5.16 52.42
CA ASN A 757 -73.15 4.46 53.08
C ASN A 757 -73.65 3.27 53.92
N ARG A 758 -72.72 2.48 54.46
CA ARG A 758 -73.02 1.29 55.29
C ARG A 758 -73.88 1.56 56.53
N PHE A 759 -73.99 2.81 56.99
CA PHE A 759 -74.85 3.20 58.10
C PHE A 759 -76.25 3.64 57.66
N GLY A 760 -76.56 3.56 56.37
CA GLY A 760 -77.83 3.97 55.77
C GLY A 760 -77.97 5.49 55.59
N GLN A 761 -76.89 6.26 55.73
CA GLN A 761 -76.92 7.70 55.49
C GLN A 761 -76.79 7.99 53.99
N LEU A 762 -77.68 8.83 53.47
CA LEU A 762 -77.63 9.32 52.09
C LEU A 762 -76.39 10.20 51.91
N VAL A 763 -75.46 9.75 51.06
CA VAL A 763 -74.21 10.44 50.75
C VAL A 763 -74.24 11.16 49.41
N PHE A 764 -75.11 10.74 48.48
CA PHE A 764 -75.28 11.42 47.20
C PHE A 764 -76.70 11.24 46.66
N GLU A 765 -77.24 12.28 46.02
CA GLU A 765 -78.50 12.21 45.29
C GLU A 765 -78.39 13.01 43.98
N GLY A 766 -78.75 12.37 42.87
CA GLY A 766 -78.75 12.95 41.52
C GLY A 766 -80.11 12.79 40.87
N ASN A 767 -80.51 13.74 40.02
CA ASN A 767 -81.83 13.74 39.36
C ASN A 767 -81.72 13.88 37.83
N LYS A 768 -80.51 13.72 37.28
CA LYS A 768 -80.24 13.72 35.84
C LYS A 768 -79.28 12.58 35.48
N PRO A 769 -79.32 12.07 34.23
CA PRO A 769 -78.43 10.99 33.81
C PRO A 769 -76.93 11.34 33.83
N THR A 770 -76.60 12.64 33.90
CA THR A 770 -75.23 13.14 33.98
C THR A 770 -74.79 13.47 35.41
N ASP A 771 -75.65 13.27 36.41
CA ASP A 771 -75.30 13.53 37.81
C ASP A 771 -74.54 12.30 38.34
N PHE A 772 -73.21 12.40 38.38
CA PHE A 772 -72.32 11.35 38.87
C PHE A 772 -71.75 11.70 40.24
N TRP A 773 -71.48 10.66 41.04
CA TRP A 773 -70.86 10.77 42.35
C TRP A 773 -69.36 10.51 42.26
N ASP A 774 -68.56 11.47 42.69
CA ASP A 774 -67.09 11.45 42.70
C ASP A 774 -66.49 10.80 43.97
N GLY A 775 -67.32 10.18 44.80
CA GLY A 775 -66.85 9.58 46.05
C GLY A 775 -66.59 10.58 47.19
N THR A 776 -67.16 11.79 47.11
CA THR A 776 -67.09 12.79 48.19
C THR A 776 -68.46 13.03 48.84
N PHE A 777 -68.46 13.42 50.13
CA PHE A 777 -69.68 13.82 50.84
C PHE A 777 -69.38 15.03 51.74
N LYS A 778 -70.14 16.12 51.55
CA LYS A 778 -69.93 17.41 52.23
C LYS A 778 -68.49 17.95 52.10
N ALA A 779 -67.93 17.82 50.89
CA ALA A 779 -66.56 18.23 50.54
C ALA A 779 -65.44 17.48 51.29
N ALA A 780 -65.73 16.33 51.90
CA ALA A 780 -64.74 15.41 52.42
C ALA A 780 -64.76 14.09 51.62
N LEU A 781 -63.59 13.48 51.45
CA LEU A 781 -63.46 12.19 50.78
C LEU A 781 -64.20 11.10 51.58
N CYS A 782 -65.05 10.33 50.92
CA CYS A 782 -65.68 9.17 51.54
C CYS A 782 -64.67 8.04 51.75
N GLU A 783 -64.93 7.19 52.76
CA GLU A 783 -64.10 6.03 53.07
C GLU A 783 -64.17 5.00 51.95
N ILE A 784 -63.02 4.34 51.69
CA ILE A 784 -62.94 3.19 50.78
C ILE A 784 -63.85 2.08 51.31
N GLY A 785 -64.68 1.52 50.44
CA GLY A 785 -65.63 0.48 50.82
C GLY A 785 -66.87 0.43 49.94
N VAL A 786 -67.82 -0.39 50.37
CA VAL A 786 -69.04 -0.69 49.60
C VAL A 786 -70.17 0.26 49.99
N TYR A 787 -70.76 0.90 48.99
CA TYR A 787 -71.92 1.78 49.09
C TYR A 787 -73.10 1.16 48.34
N VAL A 788 -74.32 1.48 48.77
CA VAL A 788 -75.54 0.94 48.16
C VAL A 788 -76.25 2.05 47.42
N TYR A 789 -76.57 1.84 46.15
CA TYR A 789 -77.30 2.80 45.35
C TYR A 789 -78.69 2.28 44.97
N TRP A 790 -79.57 3.24 44.74
CA TRP A 790 -80.91 3.04 44.20
C TRP A 790 -81.17 4.09 43.15
N ALA A 791 -81.51 3.65 41.94
CA ALA A 791 -81.86 4.50 40.84
C ALA A 791 -83.21 4.10 40.24
N GLU A 792 -84.03 5.07 39.89
CA GLU A 792 -85.29 4.85 39.18
C GLU A 792 -85.49 5.95 38.13
N GLY A 793 -86.11 5.61 37.00
CA GLY A 793 -86.18 6.52 35.88
C GLY A 793 -87.13 6.06 34.79
N THR A 794 -87.24 6.87 33.74
CA THR A 794 -88.04 6.56 32.55
C THR A 794 -87.21 6.75 31.28
N PHE A 795 -87.39 5.86 30.32
CA PHE A 795 -86.84 6.00 28.97
C PHE A 795 -87.68 6.97 28.14
N THR A 796 -87.14 7.46 27.02
CA THR A 796 -87.84 8.36 26.08
C THR A 796 -89.08 7.71 25.47
N ASN A 797 -89.13 6.37 25.39
CA ASN A 797 -90.31 5.61 24.95
C ASN A 797 -91.43 5.51 26.03
N GLY A 798 -91.19 6.02 27.23
CA GLY A 798 -92.12 6.05 28.35
C GLY A 798 -92.04 4.85 29.31
N GLU A 799 -91.23 3.83 29.02
CA GLU A 799 -91.03 2.70 29.94
C GLU A 799 -90.19 3.11 31.15
N THR A 800 -90.54 2.59 32.33
CA THR A 800 -89.85 2.94 33.58
C THR A 800 -88.89 1.84 34.01
N PHE A 801 -87.73 2.19 34.54
CA PHE A 801 -86.77 1.24 35.12
C PHE A 801 -86.46 1.56 36.58
N THR A 802 -86.00 0.55 37.30
CA THR A 802 -85.46 0.69 38.66
C THR A 802 -84.25 -0.22 38.78
N LEU A 803 -83.13 0.34 39.22
CA LEU A 803 -81.86 -0.35 39.41
C LEU A 803 -81.37 -0.15 40.83
N ARG A 804 -80.95 -1.23 41.48
CA ARG A 804 -80.45 -1.22 42.86
C ARG A 804 -79.26 -2.15 42.92
N GLY A 805 -78.20 -1.70 43.55
CA GLY A 805 -76.98 -2.46 43.62
C GLY A 805 -76.02 -1.90 44.63
N ASN A 806 -74.86 -2.52 44.71
CA ASN A 806 -73.74 -2.01 45.44
C ASN A 806 -72.67 -1.51 44.47
N VAL A 807 -71.91 -0.52 44.92
CA VAL A 807 -70.73 -0.02 44.25
C VAL A 807 -69.58 0.05 45.24
N THR A 808 -68.41 -0.42 44.84
CA THR A 808 -67.21 -0.38 45.66
C THR A 808 -66.38 0.84 45.28
N LEU A 809 -66.15 1.74 46.23
CA LEU A 809 -65.23 2.86 46.07
C LEU A 809 -63.82 2.39 46.43
N LEU A 810 -62.89 2.51 45.47
CA LEU A 810 -61.47 2.18 45.56
C LEU A 810 -60.63 3.46 45.47
N ARG A 811 -59.36 3.45 45.92
CA ARG A 811 -58.37 4.51 45.66
C ARG A 811 -56.98 3.93 45.58
#